data_AF-A0A1F7V3J0-F1
#
_entry.id   AF-A0A1F7V3J0-F1
#
_cell.length_a   1.000
_cell.length_b   1.000
_cell.length_c   1.000
_cell.angle_alpha   90.00
_cell.angle_beta   90.00
_cell.angle_gamma   90.00
#
_symmetry.space_group_name_H-M   'P 1'
#
loop_
_entity.id
_entity.type
_entity.pdbx_description
1 polymer ?
#
loop_
_entity_poly.entity_id
_entity_poly.type
_entity_poly.pdbx_seq_one_letter_code
_entity_poly.pdbx_strand_id
1 'polypeptide(L)'
;MKTNSKIKNQKSKLWRSDITSDRNAFISRFAFWILHSQRAGFTLIETMVAVALFALLSVGTYGVFTQTTKTIRASRSRVAATALAGERVEIIRNLPYASVGLQGGVPPGNLVPSEVVVRDGIPFTITTVIRNIDDPFDGILGGDPNDTSPADYKLAEISVSCDTCTGNPPLIFTTTVAPKNLESASTNGSLFVQVINASGEIIPGTTVHVENTTVNPQINLDDVTNAQGELQLVNVPPALNSYRIRATKSGYSTEQTYAPGDVTNPNPTKAHASVITQQLTRITMVIDKVSTMTVNSVHADTLSPIASIPFHMQGAKPIGTYADESPVYKYSQDHTTNAAGTITLTDVEWDTYTVSASDQLLGYDVAFIDPTQPIGVNPDTTHMVNIGLRSNAIHTLNVNVTDSGAAPLEGASVTLANAPLGYNETAATPFHGQVFFSPLSPATYVLSAEKSGYNPTVQNIAINGDTDITLALGQAPPPPPPPPPGTGATTSYTIGTRALNVDITAVAGSGPWSLLVSPADLSSVALHDKLLDEGSPQRAWKVSSVDDANNTITVIDSEANGGAPALNGVGQAALSRWFSTLAAWETARQGDLITRDTIEQGILYADSVFTSGALIDGSTTDSGHFLWITAAPGERHAGVASGGSLVLIDGQNSIDGQIDIQDSYTRVEWLEMTRIRSDGNDADTIQVRDASNVLLQYLLIHNFDDGSNSIVGVKGQANASFTLRNSLIYDGDTAAVRMTSSSGTATVQNSTIYDMDRRGLYEDNGTIHAINTIAMGNPTSDFSVSRGNESYNMSSDSSASGTGSLTNKSASAQFQSIASGSENLHLKAGANAYNAGADLSSSFTDDTDSESRPKFTVWDMGADEY
;
A
#
# COMPACT_ATOMS: atom_id res chain seq x y z
N MET A 1 8.60 -7.96 -62.72
CA MET A 1 7.30 -7.84 -63.43
C MET A 1 7.11 -6.40 -63.91
N LYS A 2 6.86 -6.23 -65.21
CA LYS A 2 6.40 -5.05 -66.00
C LYS A 2 6.38 -3.67 -65.29
N THR A 3 7.33 -2.76 -65.54
CA THR A 3 7.43 -1.70 -66.59
C THR A 3 6.41 -0.55 -66.58
N ASN A 4 6.97 0.64 -66.32
CA ASN A 4 6.89 1.90 -67.09
C ASN A 4 5.64 2.81 -67.05
N SER A 5 5.92 4.11 -66.82
CA SER A 5 5.74 5.20 -67.80
C SER A 5 4.91 6.43 -67.36
N LYS A 6 5.65 7.51 -67.09
CA LYS A 6 5.60 8.85 -67.71
C LYS A 6 4.29 9.64 -67.76
N ILE A 7 4.38 10.77 -67.06
CA ILE A 7 3.98 12.13 -67.43
C ILE A 7 4.36 12.49 -68.89
N LYS A 8 3.43 13.10 -69.65
CA LYS A 8 3.70 14.24 -70.56
C LYS A 8 2.44 14.90 -71.17
N ASN A 9 2.36 16.22 -70.99
CA ASN A 9 2.00 17.30 -71.92
C ASN A 9 0.74 17.26 -72.80
N GLN A 10 -0.01 18.37 -72.81
CA GLN A 10 -0.40 19.15 -74.01
C GLN A 10 -1.00 20.50 -73.56
N LYS A 11 -0.34 21.65 -73.77
CA LYS A 11 -0.27 22.54 -74.96
C LYS A 11 -1.61 23.10 -75.47
N SER A 12 -1.67 24.43 -75.39
CA SER A 12 -2.58 25.40 -76.02
C SER A 12 -2.70 25.31 -77.55
N LYS A 13 -3.88 25.65 -78.10
CA LYS A 13 -4.15 26.24 -79.44
C LYS A 13 -5.52 26.96 -79.40
N LEU A 14 -5.62 28.28 -79.67
CA LEU A 14 -5.91 28.96 -80.96
C LEU A 14 -7.22 28.46 -81.63
N TRP A 15 -8.18 29.23 -82.22
CA TRP A 15 -8.41 30.64 -82.54
C TRP A 15 -9.91 30.82 -82.96
N ARG A 16 -10.47 32.02 -82.73
CA ARG A 16 -11.62 32.75 -83.34
C ARG A 16 -12.65 32.06 -84.27
N SER A 17 -13.93 32.41 -84.11
CA SER A 17 -14.68 33.23 -85.10
C SER A 17 -15.97 33.85 -84.52
N ASP A 18 -16.30 35.04 -85.02
CA ASP A 18 -17.37 35.95 -84.64
C ASP A 18 -18.79 35.40 -84.80
N ILE A 19 -19.72 35.80 -83.91
CA ILE A 19 -21.11 36.10 -84.30
C ILE A 19 -21.53 37.41 -83.63
N THR A 20 -21.65 38.42 -84.49
CA THR A 20 -22.34 39.69 -84.29
C THR A 20 -23.83 39.53 -84.05
N SER A 21 -24.40 40.49 -83.32
CA SER A 21 -25.83 40.86 -83.30
C SER A 21 -26.79 39.94 -82.54
N ASP A 22 -27.05 40.28 -81.28
CA ASP A 22 -28.44 40.48 -80.86
C ASP A 22 -28.54 41.51 -79.72
N ARG A 23 -28.56 42.79 -80.13
CA ARG A 23 -29.18 43.87 -79.33
C ARG A 23 -30.68 43.58 -79.35
N ASN A 24 -31.31 43.54 -78.16
CA ASN A 24 -32.77 43.62 -77.94
C ASN A 24 -33.59 42.31 -77.84
N ALA A 25 -33.16 41.31 -77.06
CA ALA A 25 -34.07 40.19 -76.75
C ALA A 25 -34.08 39.66 -75.30
N PHE A 26 -33.43 40.33 -74.33
CA PHE A 26 -33.61 39.99 -72.90
C PHE A 26 -34.24 41.11 -72.05
N ILE A 27 -34.42 42.30 -72.64
CA ILE A 27 -35.14 43.44 -72.03
C ILE A 27 -36.68 43.32 -72.25
N SER A 28 -37.17 42.27 -72.94
CA SER A 28 -38.58 42.15 -73.37
C SER A 28 -39.40 41.04 -72.67
N ARG A 29 -38.94 40.46 -71.55
CA ARG A 29 -39.75 39.51 -70.76
C ARG A 29 -39.87 39.80 -69.26
N PHE A 30 -39.23 40.85 -68.75
CA PHE A 30 -39.47 41.35 -67.39
C PHE A 30 -40.41 42.56 -67.33
N ALA A 31 -40.85 43.06 -68.49
CA ALA A 31 -41.77 44.19 -68.63
C ALA A 31 -43.15 43.73 -69.12
N PHE A 32 -43.83 42.84 -68.39
CA PHE A 32 -45.29 42.66 -68.53
C PHE A 32 -45.98 42.00 -67.31
N TRP A 33 -45.53 42.32 -66.10
CA TRP A 33 -46.37 42.17 -64.90
C TRP A 33 -46.08 43.23 -63.83
N ILE A 34 -45.81 44.46 -64.27
CA ILE A 34 -46.05 45.64 -63.43
C ILE A 34 -46.91 46.55 -64.28
N LEU A 35 -48.22 46.48 -64.10
CA LEU A 35 -49.17 47.59 -64.19
C LEU A 35 -50.57 47.07 -63.85
N HIS A 36 -51.24 47.82 -62.96
CA HIS A 36 -52.38 47.47 -62.09
C HIS A 36 -51.90 46.76 -60.81
N SER A 37 -51.88 47.36 -59.63
CA SER A 37 -52.66 48.50 -59.17
C SER A 37 -52.04 49.14 -57.94
N GLN A 38 -52.04 50.47 -57.95
CA GLN A 38 -52.20 51.32 -56.76
C GLN A 38 -51.03 51.31 -55.77
N ARG A 39 -50.78 52.50 -55.23
CA ARG A 39 -49.84 52.73 -54.12
C ARG A 39 -50.24 51.81 -52.96
N ALA A 40 -49.49 50.74 -52.73
CA ALA A 40 -49.54 49.98 -51.49
C ALA A 40 -48.17 50.12 -50.86
N GLY A 41 -48.12 50.69 -49.65
CA GLY A 41 -46.92 50.57 -48.81
C GLY A 41 -46.60 49.09 -48.59
N PHE A 42 -45.34 48.79 -48.27
CA PHE A 42 -44.91 47.43 -47.93
C PHE A 42 -45.84 46.83 -46.86
N THR A 43 -46.20 45.56 -46.99
CA THR A 43 -46.92 44.86 -45.93
C THR A 43 -46.01 44.70 -44.71
N LEU A 44 -46.58 44.71 -43.50
CA LEU A 44 -45.81 44.52 -42.26
C LEU A 44 -44.96 43.25 -42.32
N ILE A 45 -45.51 42.16 -42.89
CA ILE A 45 -44.83 40.87 -42.99
C ILE A 45 -43.64 40.90 -43.96
N GLU A 46 -43.75 41.57 -45.11
CA GLU A 46 -42.62 41.77 -46.04
C GLU A 46 -41.50 42.59 -45.40
N THR A 47 -41.84 43.64 -44.64
CA THR A 47 -40.82 44.42 -43.92
C THR A 47 -40.12 43.60 -42.83
N MET A 48 -40.86 42.77 -42.09
CA MET A 48 -40.28 41.89 -41.07
C MET A 48 -39.32 40.86 -41.66
N VAL A 49 -39.73 40.20 -42.75
CA VAL A 49 -38.90 39.19 -43.43
C VAL A 49 -37.65 39.84 -44.05
N ALA A 50 -37.80 41.01 -44.69
CA ALA A 50 -36.66 41.73 -45.26
C ALA A 50 -35.67 42.18 -44.17
N VAL A 51 -36.16 42.70 -43.03
CA VAL A 51 -35.32 43.08 -41.89
C VAL A 51 -34.63 41.86 -41.28
N ALA A 52 -35.33 40.73 -41.13
CA ALA A 52 -34.73 39.50 -40.61
C ALA A 52 -33.63 38.95 -41.53
N LEU A 53 -33.85 38.90 -42.84
CA LEU A 53 -32.85 38.47 -43.82
C LEU A 53 -31.65 39.44 -43.86
N PHE A 54 -31.90 40.75 -43.84
CA PHE A 54 -30.85 41.75 -43.78
C PHE A 54 -30.03 41.65 -42.48
N ALA A 55 -30.68 41.44 -41.34
CA ALA A 55 -30.02 41.25 -40.04
C ALA A 55 -29.12 40.01 -40.05
N LEU A 56 -29.61 38.87 -40.57
CA LEU A 56 -28.81 37.64 -40.70
C LEU A 56 -27.57 37.83 -41.59
N LEU A 57 -27.74 38.45 -42.76
CA LEU A 57 -26.62 38.75 -43.67
C LEU A 57 -25.64 39.76 -43.05
N SER A 58 -26.15 40.76 -42.33
CA SER A 58 -25.34 41.78 -41.66
C SER A 58 -24.52 41.17 -40.53
N VAL A 59 -25.10 40.29 -39.71
CA VAL A 59 -24.40 39.57 -38.64
C VAL A 59 -23.33 38.65 -39.22
N GLY A 60 -23.63 37.90 -40.28
CA GLY A 60 -22.66 37.05 -40.96
C GLY A 60 -21.47 37.86 -41.52
N THR A 61 -21.76 38.97 -42.19
CA THR A 61 -20.73 39.86 -42.78
C THR A 61 -19.89 40.52 -41.68
N TYR A 62 -20.52 41.00 -40.61
CA TYR A 62 -19.84 41.57 -39.45
C TYR A 62 -18.96 40.53 -38.73
N GLY A 63 -19.43 39.29 -38.61
CA GLY A 63 -18.65 38.16 -38.09
C GLY A 63 -17.38 37.91 -38.90
N VAL A 64 -17.49 37.84 -40.23
CA VAL A 64 -16.33 37.67 -41.11
C VAL A 64 -15.36 38.85 -40.99
N PHE A 65 -15.87 40.09 -40.92
CA PHE A 65 -15.04 41.28 -40.78
C PHE A 65 -14.27 41.31 -39.44
N THR A 66 -14.96 41.04 -38.34
CA THR A 66 -14.33 40.98 -37.00
C THR A 66 -13.32 39.83 -36.89
N GLN A 67 -13.58 38.67 -37.49
CA GLN A 67 -12.62 37.57 -37.50
C GLN A 67 -11.40 37.89 -38.37
N THR A 68 -11.60 38.46 -39.56
CA THR A 68 -10.52 38.87 -40.46
C THR A 68 -9.60 39.89 -39.78
N THR A 69 -10.17 40.89 -39.11
CA THR A 69 -9.38 41.90 -38.38
C THR A 69 -8.63 41.31 -37.18
N LYS A 70 -9.21 40.36 -36.44
CA LYS A 70 -8.50 39.60 -35.39
C LYS A 70 -7.33 38.80 -35.96
N THR A 71 -7.51 38.10 -37.07
CA THR A 71 -6.44 37.32 -37.74
C THR A 71 -5.32 38.22 -38.24
N ILE A 72 -5.63 39.38 -38.84
CA ILE A 72 -4.62 40.35 -39.27
C ILE A 72 -3.80 40.86 -38.09
N ARG A 73 -4.45 41.20 -36.96
CA ARG A 73 -3.77 41.64 -35.74
C ARG A 73 -2.84 40.55 -35.17
N ALA A 74 -3.31 39.30 -35.10
CA ALA A 74 -2.52 38.17 -34.65
C ALA A 74 -1.32 37.88 -35.58
N SER A 75 -1.50 38.00 -36.90
CA SER A 75 -0.42 37.86 -37.86
C SER A 75 0.63 38.97 -37.70
N ARG A 76 0.20 40.22 -37.53
CA ARG A 76 1.11 41.36 -37.31
C ARG A 76 1.91 41.20 -36.01
N SER A 77 1.27 40.82 -34.91
CA SER A 77 1.97 40.60 -33.64
C SER A 77 2.98 39.45 -33.73
N ARG A 78 2.64 38.36 -34.45
CA ARG A 78 3.55 37.24 -34.64
C ARG A 78 4.79 37.62 -35.46
N VAL A 79 4.62 38.36 -36.56
CA VAL A 79 5.75 38.87 -37.36
C VAL A 79 6.65 39.79 -36.53
N ALA A 80 6.07 40.71 -35.75
CA ALA A 80 6.83 41.59 -34.87
C ALA A 80 7.60 40.81 -33.78
N ALA A 81 6.96 39.83 -33.13
CA ALA A 81 7.59 38.99 -32.13
C ALA A 81 8.72 38.12 -32.71
N THR A 82 8.54 37.54 -33.91
CA THR A 82 9.60 36.81 -34.63
C THR A 82 10.78 37.71 -34.98
N ALA A 83 10.53 38.94 -35.43
CA ALA A 83 11.60 39.90 -35.71
C ALA A 83 12.38 40.29 -34.44
N LEU A 84 11.67 40.51 -33.32
CA LEU A 84 12.29 40.77 -32.02
C LEU A 84 13.14 39.58 -31.55
N ALA A 85 12.63 38.36 -31.61
CA ALA A 85 13.39 37.17 -31.24
C ALA A 85 14.64 36.99 -32.11
N GLY A 86 14.51 37.18 -33.43
CA GLY A 86 15.64 37.13 -34.36
C GLY A 86 16.69 38.20 -34.06
N GLU A 87 16.27 39.44 -33.78
CA GLU A 87 17.17 40.52 -33.35
C GLU A 87 17.97 40.14 -32.10
N ARG A 88 17.33 39.49 -31.12
CA ARG A 88 18.00 39.02 -29.89
C ARG A 88 19.00 37.90 -30.15
N VAL A 89 18.65 36.94 -31.00
CA VAL A 89 19.59 35.88 -31.43
C VAL A 89 20.84 36.49 -32.08
N GLU A 90 20.68 37.48 -32.97
CA GLU A 90 21.80 38.14 -33.63
C GLU A 90 22.66 38.98 -32.67
N ILE A 91 22.05 39.64 -31.68
CA ILE A 91 22.79 40.32 -30.60
C ILE A 91 23.64 39.30 -29.85
N ILE A 92 23.06 38.17 -29.42
CA ILE A 92 23.76 37.12 -28.68
C ILE A 92 24.94 36.57 -29.49
N ARG A 93 24.74 36.30 -30.79
CA ARG A 93 25.79 35.77 -31.68
C ARG A 93 26.94 36.73 -31.96
N ASN A 94 26.69 38.04 -31.87
CA ASN A 94 27.72 39.07 -32.06
C ASN A 94 28.45 39.50 -30.78
N LEU A 95 28.04 38.99 -29.62
CA LEU A 95 28.75 39.26 -28.37
C LEU A 95 30.02 38.40 -28.25
N PRO A 96 31.11 38.93 -27.64
CA PRO A 96 32.22 38.10 -27.22
C PRO A 96 31.74 36.95 -26.33
N TYR A 97 32.27 35.74 -26.51
CA TYR A 97 31.82 34.54 -25.76
C TYR A 97 31.76 34.77 -24.23
N ALA A 98 32.76 35.45 -23.67
CA ALA A 98 32.82 35.78 -22.24
C ALA A 98 31.71 36.73 -21.78
N SER A 99 31.13 37.53 -22.67
CA SER A 99 30.04 38.48 -22.38
C SER A 99 28.64 37.91 -22.66
N VAL A 100 28.55 36.73 -23.28
CA VAL A 100 27.28 36.01 -23.47
C VAL A 100 26.87 35.40 -22.14
N GLY A 101 25.96 36.06 -21.44
CA GLY A 101 25.49 35.67 -20.13
C GLY A 101 24.55 36.72 -19.60
N LEU A 102 23.93 36.43 -18.46
CA LEU A 102 22.92 37.31 -17.86
C LEU A 102 23.52 38.14 -16.74
N GLN A 103 23.01 39.36 -16.56
CA GLN A 103 23.26 40.15 -15.36
C GLN A 103 22.68 39.41 -14.15
N GLY A 104 23.51 39.15 -13.15
CA GLY A 104 23.12 38.33 -11.98
C GLY A 104 23.04 36.82 -12.24
N GLY A 105 23.26 36.36 -13.48
CA GLY A 105 23.10 34.96 -13.84
C GLY A 105 24.39 34.13 -13.85
N VAL A 106 24.23 32.84 -14.10
CA VAL A 106 25.32 31.89 -14.37
C VAL A 106 25.04 31.26 -15.74
N PRO A 107 25.82 31.57 -16.80
CA PRO A 107 27.02 32.41 -16.80
C PRO A 107 26.73 33.90 -16.63
N PRO A 108 27.64 34.65 -16.00
CA PRO A 108 27.54 36.10 -15.92
C PRO A 108 27.75 36.75 -17.29
N GLY A 109 27.04 37.84 -17.57
CA GLY A 109 27.24 38.62 -18.79
C GLY A 109 26.45 39.91 -18.82
N ASN A 110 26.32 40.49 -20.01
CA ASN A 110 25.80 41.85 -20.18
C ASN A 110 24.28 41.89 -20.47
N LEU A 111 23.66 40.75 -20.73
CA LEU A 111 22.25 40.68 -21.15
C LEU A 111 21.32 40.74 -19.94
N VAL A 112 20.18 41.40 -20.11
CA VAL A 112 19.15 41.48 -19.08
C VAL A 112 18.24 40.23 -19.14
N PRO A 113 17.89 39.60 -18.01
CA PRO A 113 17.02 38.40 -18.01
C PRO A 113 15.61 38.65 -18.55
N SER A 114 15.05 39.84 -18.30
CA SER A 114 13.70 40.21 -18.75
C SER A 114 13.63 41.69 -19.08
N GLU A 115 13.02 42.03 -20.21
CA GLU A 115 12.79 43.42 -20.62
C GLU A 115 11.49 43.56 -21.44
N VAL A 116 10.87 44.74 -21.37
CA VAL A 116 9.69 45.07 -22.18
C VAL A 116 10.10 45.96 -23.34
N VAL A 117 9.83 45.51 -24.56
CA VAL A 117 10.12 46.24 -25.80
C VAL A 117 8.82 46.55 -26.52
N VAL A 118 8.59 47.82 -26.85
CA VAL A 118 7.45 48.23 -27.67
C VAL A 118 7.84 48.18 -29.14
N ARG A 119 7.14 47.35 -29.93
CA ARG A 119 7.29 47.30 -31.40
C ARG A 119 5.92 47.47 -32.03
N ASP A 120 5.79 48.37 -33.00
CA ASP A 120 4.52 48.64 -33.67
C ASP A 120 3.37 49.10 -32.74
N GLY A 121 3.72 49.69 -31.59
CA GLY A 121 2.75 50.09 -30.55
C GLY A 121 2.26 48.94 -29.66
N ILE A 122 2.83 47.74 -29.81
CA ILE A 122 2.51 46.56 -29.00
C ILE A 122 3.68 46.34 -28.01
N PRO A 123 3.42 46.29 -26.68
CA PRO A 123 4.44 45.91 -25.71
C PRO A 123 4.65 44.39 -25.75
N PHE A 124 5.89 43.97 -25.95
CA PHE A 124 6.33 42.58 -25.86
C PHE A 124 7.25 42.41 -24.66
N THR A 125 7.05 41.33 -23.90
CA THR A 125 7.99 40.92 -22.86
C THR A 125 8.95 39.92 -23.46
N ILE A 126 10.25 40.22 -23.38
CA ILE A 126 11.33 39.35 -23.84
C ILE A 126 12.00 38.77 -22.61
N THR A 127 11.98 37.45 -22.48
CA THR A 127 12.69 36.71 -21.43
C THR A 127 13.85 35.96 -22.07
N THR A 128 15.06 36.16 -21.54
CA THR A 128 16.29 35.52 -22.02
C THR A 128 16.83 34.60 -20.94
N VAL A 129 17.03 33.33 -21.26
CA VAL A 129 17.69 32.33 -20.41
C VAL A 129 18.98 31.91 -21.09
N ILE A 130 20.10 31.92 -20.36
CA ILE A 130 21.40 31.46 -20.86
C ILE A 130 21.98 30.50 -19.85
N ARG A 131 22.39 29.32 -20.30
CA ARG A 131 23.02 28.29 -19.47
C ARG A 131 24.32 27.81 -20.10
N ASN A 132 25.32 27.53 -19.27
CA ASN A 132 26.46 26.71 -19.68
C ASN A 132 25.99 25.26 -19.78
N ILE A 133 26.41 24.55 -20.82
CA ILE A 133 26.09 23.15 -21.07
C ILE A 133 27.38 22.33 -20.98
N ASP A 134 27.30 21.23 -20.23
CA ASP A 134 28.29 20.15 -20.10
C ASP A 134 27.88 19.05 -21.10
N ASP A 135 28.61 18.94 -22.21
CA ASP A 135 28.34 18.02 -23.30
C ASP A 135 29.07 16.69 -23.06
N PRO A 136 28.39 15.53 -23.12
CA PRO A 136 29.00 14.23 -22.83
C PRO A 136 30.17 13.79 -23.73
N PHE A 137 30.54 14.56 -24.75
CA PHE A 137 31.52 14.18 -25.76
C PHE A 137 32.94 13.93 -25.22
N ASP A 138 33.42 14.71 -24.26
CA ASP A 138 34.77 14.57 -23.67
C ASP A 138 34.76 14.20 -22.17
N GLY A 139 33.57 13.94 -21.65
CA GLY A 139 33.33 13.58 -20.26
C GLY A 139 32.09 14.31 -19.76
N ILE A 140 31.83 14.22 -18.47
CA ILE A 140 30.95 15.14 -17.75
C ILE A 140 31.62 15.46 -16.42
N LEU A 141 31.27 16.57 -15.78
CA LEU A 141 31.79 16.86 -14.45
C LEU A 141 31.34 15.79 -13.44
N GLY A 142 32.31 15.18 -12.77
CA GLY A 142 32.11 14.05 -11.85
C GLY A 142 31.94 12.69 -12.55
N GLY A 143 32.08 12.62 -13.88
CA GLY A 143 32.05 11.40 -14.67
C GLY A 143 33.40 10.65 -14.72
N ASP A 144 33.45 9.59 -15.54
CA ASP A 144 34.69 8.87 -15.90
C ASP A 144 34.78 8.77 -17.44
N PRO A 145 35.65 9.55 -18.10
CA PRO A 145 36.61 10.49 -17.52
C PRO A 145 35.93 11.72 -16.92
N ASN A 146 36.50 12.25 -15.82
CA ASN A 146 36.02 13.48 -15.18
C ASN A 146 36.43 14.68 -16.03
N ASP A 147 35.44 15.42 -16.55
CA ASP A 147 35.73 16.64 -17.29
C ASP A 147 36.10 17.79 -16.34
N THR A 148 37.15 18.51 -16.71
CA THR A 148 37.70 19.67 -15.98
C THR A 148 37.28 21.01 -16.60
N SER A 149 36.57 20.99 -17.73
CA SER A 149 36.10 22.17 -18.46
C SER A 149 34.61 22.10 -18.84
N PRO A 150 33.68 21.83 -17.91
CA PRO A 150 32.30 21.36 -18.21
C PRO A 150 31.36 22.41 -18.83
N ALA A 151 31.88 23.55 -19.27
CA ALA A 151 31.10 24.59 -19.93
C ALA A 151 31.50 24.69 -21.40
N ASP A 152 31.20 23.64 -22.17
CA ASP A 152 31.58 23.48 -23.58
C ASP A 152 30.97 24.57 -24.45
N TYR A 153 29.67 24.82 -24.24
CA TYR A 153 28.97 25.88 -24.95
C TYR A 153 27.86 26.50 -24.10
N LYS A 154 27.35 27.63 -24.58
CA LYS A 154 26.21 28.31 -23.98
C LYS A 154 24.97 28.07 -24.81
N LEU A 155 23.91 27.59 -24.18
CA LEU A 155 22.58 27.55 -24.77
C LEU A 155 21.82 28.80 -24.35
N ALA A 156 21.37 29.58 -25.33
CA ALA A 156 20.52 30.74 -25.12
C ALA A 156 19.11 30.47 -25.64
N GLU A 157 18.12 30.65 -24.78
CA GLU A 157 16.70 30.62 -25.09
C GLU A 157 16.10 32.02 -24.96
N ILE A 158 15.33 32.42 -25.96
CA ILE A 158 14.65 33.71 -26.03
C ILE A 158 13.16 33.44 -26.18
N SER A 159 12.39 33.83 -25.17
CA SER A 159 10.94 33.76 -25.15
C SER A 159 10.35 35.16 -25.34
N VAL A 160 9.49 35.33 -26.35
CA VAL A 160 8.80 36.60 -26.61
C VAL A 160 7.31 36.40 -26.42
N SER A 161 6.74 37.07 -25.42
CA SER A 161 5.32 37.01 -25.06
C SER A 161 4.61 38.37 -25.23
N CYS A 162 3.28 38.34 -25.37
CA CYS A 162 2.43 39.52 -25.50
C CYS A 162 1.04 39.27 -24.91
N ASP A 163 0.77 39.84 -23.74
CA ASP A 163 -0.50 39.62 -23.02
C ASP A 163 -1.70 40.29 -23.71
N THR A 164 -1.46 41.33 -24.50
CA THR A 164 -2.51 42.06 -25.24
C THR A 164 -2.84 41.44 -26.61
N CYS A 165 -2.11 40.39 -27.00
CA CYS A 165 -2.23 39.76 -28.31
C CYS A 165 -3.21 38.57 -28.28
N THR A 166 -4.14 38.51 -29.23
CA THR A 166 -5.11 37.40 -29.33
C THR A 166 -4.43 36.08 -29.70
N GLY A 167 -4.52 35.06 -28.83
CA GLY A 167 -4.19 33.66 -29.14
C GLY A 167 -2.71 33.33 -29.30
N ASN A 168 -1.79 34.11 -28.73
CA ASN A 168 -0.36 34.00 -29.03
C ASN A 168 0.44 33.48 -27.81
N PRO A 169 0.61 32.14 -27.65
CA PRO A 169 1.59 31.60 -26.69
C PRO A 169 3.00 32.13 -27.01
N PRO A 170 3.95 32.11 -26.04
CA PRO A 170 5.27 32.67 -26.25
C PRO A 170 5.97 32.05 -27.46
N LEU A 171 6.60 32.89 -28.28
CA LEU A 171 7.51 32.42 -29.33
C LEU A 171 8.87 32.16 -28.71
N ILE A 172 9.33 30.91 -28.79
CA ILE A 172 10.61 30.48 -28.22
C ILE A 172 11.62 30.27 -29.35
N PHE A 173 12.79 30.89 -29.22
CA PHE A 173 13.93 30.75 -30.12
C PHE A 173 15.13 30.28 -29.31
N THR A 174 15.88 29.32 -29.84
CA THR A 174 17.12 28.83 -29.21
C THR A 174 18.31 29.04 -30.14
N THR A 175 19.47 29.33 -29.56
CA THR A 175 20.75 29.32 -30.26
C THR A 175 21.84 28.83 -29.31
N THR A 176 22.84 28.15 -29.86
CA THR A 176 24.07 27.83 -29.14
C THR A 176 25.17 28.83 -29.49
N VAL A 177 26.09 29.05 -28.54
CA VAL A 177 27.30 29.86 -28.74
C VAL A 177 28.47 29.06 -28.18
N ALA A 178 29.47 28.79 -29.01
CA ALA A 178 30.67 28.04 -28.63
C ALA A 178 31.89 28.98 -28.49
N PRO A 179 32.88 28.63 -27.64
CA PRO A 179 34.14 29.35 -27.56
C PRO A 179 34.92 29.26 -28.88
N LYS A 180 35.75 30.28 -29.16
CA LYS A 180 36.59 30.32 -30.38
C LYS A 180 37.83 29.41 -30.28
N ASN A 181 38.33 29.22 -29.06
CA ASN A 181 39.55 28.49 -28.77
C ASN A 181 39.21 27.16 -28.09
N LEU A 182 40.18 26.25 -28.03
CA LEU A 182 40.08 24.99 -27.27
C LEU A 182 39.75 25.25 -25.79
N GLU A 183 38.91 24.41 -25.18
CA GLU A 183 38.67 24.49 -23.74
C GLU A 183 39.96 24.32 -22.93
N SER A 184 39.94 24.91 -21.74
CA SER A 184 41.00 24.78 -20.74
C SER A 184 40.35 24.63 -19.37
N ALA A 185 40.97 23.84 -18.50
CA ALA A 185 40.46 23.54 -17.17
C ALA A 185 39.94 24.79 -16.46
N SER A 186 38.69 24.73 -15.99
CA SER A 186 38.05 25.85 -15.30
C SER A 186 38.64 26.08 -13.91
N THR A 187 38.63 27.32 -13.45
CA THR A 187 38.92 27.66 -12.03
C THR A 187 37.65 27.67 -11.16
N ASN A 188 36.49 27.43 -11.76
CA ASN A 188 35.18 27.44 -11.12
C ASN A 188 34.72 26.02 -10.75
N GLY A 189 33.64 25.91 -9.99
CA GLY A 189 32.95 24.66 -9.70
C GLY A 189 31.59 24.56 -10.38
N SER A 190 30.76 23.63 -9.94
CA SER A 190 29.35 23.54 -10.31
C SER A 190 28.46 23.41 -9.08
N LEU A 191 27.23 23.92 -9.19
CA LEU A 191 26.22 23.87 -8.13
C LEU A 191 24.95 23.23 -8.69
N PHE A 192 24.64 22.02 -8.24
CA PHE A 192 23.41 21.32 -8.60
C PHE A 192 22.44 21.36 -7.42
N VAL A 193 21.23 21.84 -7.67
CA VAL A 193 20.15 21.90 -6.69
C VAL A 193 19.11 20.86 -7.05
N GLN A 194 19.05 19.78 -6.29
CA GLN A 194 18.04 18.74 -6.43
C GLN A 194 16.84 19.08 -5.56
N VAL A 195 15.64 19.07 -6.13
CA VAL A 195 14.39 19.25 -5.39
C VAL A 195 13.61 17.94 -5.40
N ILE A 196 13.27 17.47 -4.21
CA ILE A 196 12.47 16.26 -3.97
C ILE A 196 11.36 16.57 -2.95
N ASN A 197 10.35 15.71 -2.89
CA ASN A 197 9.50 15.60 -1.72
C ASN A 197 10.17 14.73 -0.66
N ALA A 198 9.57 14.64 0.51
CA ALA A 198 10.18 13.90 1.59
C ALA A 198 10.10 12.37 1.44
N SER A 199 9.25 11.86 0.55
CA SER A 199 9.25 10.46 0.10
C SER A 199 10.36 10.16 -0.91
N GLY A 200 11.17 11.15 -1.30
CA GLY A 200 12.27 11.00 -2.24
C GLY A 200 11.89 11.18 -3.72
N GLU A 201 10.63 11.53 -4.02
CA GLU A 201 10.17 11.75 -5.38
C GLU A 201 10.62 13.12 -5.90
N ILE A 202 11.06 13.16 -7.14
CA ILE A 202 11.56 14.38 -7.80
C ILE A 202 10.43 15.38 -8.07
N ILE A 203 10.71 16.68 -7.84
CA ILE A 203 9.73 17.76 -8.08
C ILE A 203 10.22 18.66 -9.22
N PRO A 204 9.79 18.39 -10.46
CA PRO A 204 10.14 19.20 -11.62
C PRO A 204 9.42 20.55 -11.60
N GLY A 205 9.99 21.56 -12.28
CA GLY A 205 9.39 22.89 -12.40
C GLY A 205 9.31 23.66 -11.07
N THR A 206 10.18 23.36 -10.11
CA THR A 206 10.32 24.11 -8.86
C THR A 206 11.16 25.34 -9.12
N THR A 207 10.70 26.52 -8.69
CA THR A 207 11.50 27.75 -8.76
C THR A 207 12.58 27.72 -7.69
N VAL A 208 13.83 27.82 -8.12
CA VAL A 208 15.02 27.87 -7.27
C VAL A 208 15.66 29.24 -7.44
N HIS A 209 15.68 29.99 -6.35
CA HIS A 209 16.41 31.25 -6.23
C HIS A 209 17.83 30.97 -5.76
N VAL A 210 18.84 31.51 -6.45
CA VAL A 210 20.25 31.42 -6.07
C VAL A 210 20.86 32.81 -6.00
N GLU A 211 21.35 33.19 -4.82
CA GLU A 211 21.99 34.47 -4.55
C GLU A 211 23.40 34.27 -3.98
N ASN A 212 24.36 35.06 -4.47
CA ASN A 212 25.66 35.23 -3.84
C ASN A 212 26.17 36.67 -4.05
N THR A 213 26.25 37.43 -2.97
CA THR A 213 26.67 38.83 -2.98
C THR A 213 28.18 39.03 -2.78
N THR A 214 28.95 37.96 -2.49
CA THR A 214 30.39 38.04 -2.19
C THR A 214 31.28 37.80 -3.41
N VAL A 215 30.73 37.16 -4.45
CA VAL A 215 31.40 36.98 -5.75
C VAL A 215 31.22 38.21 -6.64
N ASN A 216 32.14 38.40 -7.59
CA ASN A 216 32.10 39.50 -8.57
C ASN A 216 32.19 38.94 -10.00
N PRO A 217 31.19 39.17 -10.86
CA PRO A 217 29.92 39.87 -10.58
C PRO A 217 29.03 39.09 -9.60
N GLN A 218 28.18 39.81 -8.88
CA GLN A 218 27.23 39.23 -7.94
C GLN A 218 26.22 38.34 -8.66
N ILE A 219 25.79 37.27 -8.01
CA ILE A 219 24.80 36.33 -8.52
C ILE A 219 23.48 36.57 -7.81
N ASN A 220 22.41 36.67 -8.57
CA ASN A 220 21.03 36.77 -8.13
C ASN A 220 20.16 36.32 -9.31
N LEU A 221 19.75 35.05 -9.31
CA LEU A 221 18.96 34.46 -10.38
C LEU A 221 17.83 33.59 -9.83
N ASP A 222 16.74 33.55 -10.59
CA ASP A 222 15.66 32.59 -10.43
C ASP A 222 15.63 31.68 -11.65
N ASP A 223 15.61 30.37 -11.41
CA ASP A 223 15.46 29.38 -12.48
C ASP A 223 14.57 28.23 -12.00
N VAL A 224 14.22 27.30 -12.90
CA VAL A 224 13.35 26.16 -12.60
C VAL A 224 14.07 24.84 -12.76
N THR A 225 13.74 23.89 -11.88
CA THR A 225 14.22 22.51 -12.01
C THR A 225 13.70 21.84 -13.28
N ASN A 226 14.54 20.99 -13.87
CA ASN A 226 14.21 20.20 -15.06
C ASN A 226 13.23 19.04 -14.73
N ALA A 227 12.96 18.17 -15.71
CA ALA A 227 12.08 17.02 -15.55
C ALA A 227 12.56 16.01 -14.49
N GLN A 228 13.84 16.04 -14.13
CA GLN A 228 14.48 15.22 -13.09
C GLN A 228 14.47 15.92 -11.71
N GLY A 229 13.81 17.08 -11.59
CA GLY A 229 13.79 17.85 -10.35
C GLY A 229 15.13 18.51 -10.00
N GLU A 230 16.07 18.63 -10.94
CA GLU A 230 17.39 19.22 -10.71
C GLU A 230 17.54 20.57 -11.45
N LEU A 231 18.13 21.56 -10.79
CA LEU A 231 18.69 22.76 -11.43
C LEU A 231 20.21 22.61 -11.45
N GLN A 232 20.79 22.62 -12.65
CA GLN A 232 22.22 22.47 -12.87
C GLN A 232 22.84 23.83 -13.23
N LEU A 233 23.66 24.38 -12.33
CA LEU A 233 24.46 25.57 -12.60
C LEU A 233 25.92 25.16 -12.78
N VAL A 234 26.40 25.25 -14.02
CA VAL A 234 27.76 24.86 -14.39
C VAL A 234 28.67 26.08 -14.46
N ASN A 235 29.93 25.91 -14.07
CA ASN A 235 30.97 26.94 -14.12
C ASN A 235 30.66 28.16 -13.22
N VAL A 236 30.27 27.85 -11.98
CA VAL A 236 29.90 28.77 -10.88
C VAL A 236 31.15 29.20 -10.10
N PRO A 237 31.36 30.51 -9.84
CA PRO A 237 32.53 31.00 -9.09
C PRO A 237 32.71 30.33 -7.71
N PRO A 238 33.93 29.94 -7.30
CA PRO A 238 34.14 29.32 -5.99
C PRO A 238 33.91 30.32 -4.84
N ALA A 239 33.18 29.90 -3.81
CA ALA A 239 33.00 30.66 -2.58
C ALA A 239 32.49 29.74 -1.46
N LEU A 240 32.96 29.94 -0.22
CA LEU A 240 32.63 29.10 0.94
C LEU A 240 31.40 29.65 1.68
N ASN A 241 30.41 28.79 1.95
CA ASN A 241 29.18 29.05 2.71
C ASN A 241 28.50 30.39 2.37
N SER A 242 28.37 30.69 1.08
CA SER A 242 27.93 32.01 0.61
C SER A 242 26.81 31.97 -0.44
N TYR A 243 26.57 30.81 -1.05
CA TYR A 243 25.45 30.64 -1.97
C TYR A 243 24.16 30.39 -1.18
N ARG A 244 23.26 31.36 -1.24
CA ARG A 244 21.93 31.30 -0.64
C ARG A 244 20.97 30.69 -1.64
N ILE A 245 20.31 29.61 -1.24
CA ILE A 245 19.43 28.85 -2.12
C ILE A 245 18.07 28.75 -1.45
N ARG A 246 17.01 29.05 -2.21
CA ARG A 246 15.62 28.89 -1.77
C ARG A 246 14.81 28.20 -2.87
N ALA A 247 14.10 27.14 -2.52
CA ALA A 247 13.22 26.39 -3.41
C ALA A 247 11.75 26.67 -3.07
N THR A 248 10.96 27.06 -4.06
CA THR A 248 9.54 27.40 -3.92
C THR A 248 8.72 26.84 -5.09
N LYS A 249 7.51 26.39 -4.79
CA LYS A 249 6.52 25.98 -5.79
C LYS A 249 5.12 26.25 -5.25
N SER A 250 4.22 26.78 -6.09
CA SER A 250 2.85 27.07 -5.69
C SER A 250 2.16 25.80 -5.16
N GLY A 251 1.54 25.88 -3.98
CA GLY A 251 0.90 24.74 -3.31
C GLY A 251 1.87 23.80 -2.59
N TYR A 252 3.16 24.14 -2.51
CA TYR A 252 4.18 23.39 -1.78
C TYR A 252 4.81 24.25 -0.68
N SER A 253 5.39 23.58 0.32
CA SER A 253 6.23 24.19 1.34
C SER A 253 7.48 24.81 0.72
N THR A 254 8.18 25.62 1.51
CA THR A 254 9.42 26.28 1.07
C THR A 254 10.61 25.70 1.82
N GLU A 255 11.73 25.52 1.13
CA GLU A 255 13.00 25.14 1.75
C GLU A 255 14.09 26.16 1.40
N GLN A 256 15.01 26.41 2.33
CA GLN A 256 16.11 27.34 2.12
C GLN A 256 17.37 26.97 2.90
N THR A 257 18.50 27.53 2.47
CA THR A 257 19.76 27.50 3.23
C THR A 257 19.88 28.68 4.19
N TYR A 258 20.62 28.51 5.28
CA TYR A 258 20.82 29.52 6.33
C TYR A 258 22.30 29.87 6.52
N ALA A 259 22.58 31.08 7.00
CA ALA A 259 23.94 31.55 7.25
C ALA A 259 24.52 30.88 8.51
N PRO A 260 25.68 30.18 8.42
CA PRO A 260 26.36 29.69 9.61
C PRO A 260 26.83 30.84 10.51
N GLY A 261 26.67 30.69 11.82
CA GLY A 261 27.05 31.68 12.83
C GLY A 261 26.04 32.80 13.07
N ASP A 262 24.83 32.74 12.48
CA ASP A 262 23.75 33.67 12.79
C ASP A 262 23.27 33.50 14.25
N VAL A 263 22.95 34.58 14.96
CA VAL A 263 22.55 34.49 16.38
C VAL A 263 21.22 33.74 16.60
N THR A 264 20.35 33.71 15.59
CA THR A 264 19.05 33.02 15.63
C THR A 264 19.13 31.57 15.14
N ASN A 265 20.19 31.22 14.42
CA ASN A 265 20.49 29.84 14.00
C ASN A 265 22.01 29.66 13.79
N PRO A 266 22.81 29.56 14.88
CA PRO A 266 24.27 29.51 14.78
C PRO A 266 24.78 28.30 14.00
N ASN A 267 24.13 27.15 14.18
CA ASN A 267 24.53 25.87 13.59
C ASN A 267 23.41 25.32 12.69
N PRO A 268 23.22 25.84 11.47
CA PRO A 268 22.13 25.42 10.60
C PRO A 268 22.33 24.01 10.06
N THR A 269 21.25 23.22 10.00
CA THR A 269 21.28 21.88 9.37
C THR A 269 21.48 21.97 7.85
N LYS A 270 20.99 23.05 7.23
CA LYS A 270 21.24 23.40 5.82
C LYS A 270 21.94 24.75 5.73
N ALA A 271 23.27 24.74 5.87
CA ALA A 271 24.09 25.92 5.67
C ALA A 271 24.02 26.43 4.21
N HIS A 272 24.31 27.72 3.99
CA HIS A 272 24.59 28.25 2.66
C HIS A 272 25.63 27.38 1.94
N ALA A 273 25.42 27.14 0.65
CA ALA A 273 26.25 26.22 -0.10
C ALA A 273 27.65 26.80 -0.35
N SER A 274 28.61 25.88 -0.43
CA SER A 274 29.99 26.17 -0.82
C SER A 274 30.23 25.66 -2.24
N VAL A 275 30.78 26.49 -3.12
CA VAL A 275 31.27 26.06 -4.43
C VAL A 275 32.78 26.03 -4.39
N ILE A 276 33.37 24.91 -4.80
CA ILE A 276 34.83 24.67 -4.77
C ILE A 276 35.32 24.50 -6.21
N THR A 277 36.50 25.02 -6.52
CA THR A 277 37.14 24.88 -7.83
C THR A 277 37.18 23.43 -8.30
N GLN A 278 36.71 23.18 -9.51
CA GLN A 278 36.69 21.87 -10.20
C GLN A 278 35.94 20.78 -9.43
N GLN A 279 34.99 21.14 -8.56
CA GLN A 279 34.15 20.19 -7.85
C GLN A 279 32.67 20.44 -8.13
N LEU A 280 31.91 19.35 -8.07
CA LEU A 280 30.45 19.38 -8.06
C LEU A 280 29.96 19.53 -6.61
N THR A 281 29.29 20.64 -6.33
CA THR A 281 28.48 20.79 -5.12
C THR A 281 27.05 20.42 -5.44
N ARG A 282 26.52 19.39 -4.78
CA ARG A 282 25.09 19.04 -4.86
C ARG A 282 24.41 19.35 -3.53
N ILE A 283 23.27 20.04 -3.58
CA ILE A 283 22.41 20.30 -2.43
C ILE A 283 20.99 19.82 -2.71
N THR A 284 20.38 19.18 -1.71
CA THR A 284 19.00 18.67 -1.80
C THR A 284 18.05 19.55 -1.01
N MET A 285 16.99 19.99 -1.67
CA MET A 285 15.89 20.79 -1.12
C MET A 285 14.65 19.92 -1.05
N VAL A 286 14.04 19.83 0.14
CA VAL A 286 12.85 19.00 0.36
C VAL A 286 11.65 19.91 0.52
N ILE A 287 10.70 19.83 -0.40
CA ILE A 287 9.42 20.55 -0.34
C ILE A 287 8.27 19.58 -0.59
N ASP A 288 7.15 19.77 0.09
CA ASP A 288 5.98 18.90 0.03
C ASP A 288 4.73 19.73 -0.22
N LYS A 289 3.66 19.13 -0.75
CA LYS A 289 2.40 19.87 -0.87
C LYS A 289 1.93 20.34 0.52
N VAL A 290 1.53 21.60 0.63
CA VAL A 290 1.01 22.12 1.91
C VAL A 290 -0.38 21.56 2.21
N SER A 291 -0.69 21.46 3.49
CA SER A 291 -1.95 20.97 4.01
C SER A 291 -2.73 22.09 4.70
N THR A 292 -4.03 21.88 4.85
CA THR A 292 -4.89 22.77 5.62
C THR A 292 -5.15 22.19 7.00
N MET A 293 -5.00 22.99 8.06
CA MET A 293 -5.37 22.60 9.43
C MET A 293 -6.41 23.56 9.98
N THR A 294 -7.54 23.03 10.44
CA THR A 294 -8.55 23.80 11.15
C THR A 294 -8.45 23.48 12.63
N VAL A 295 -8.11 24.48 13.45
CA VAL A 295 -8.05 24.34 14.91
C VAL A 295 -9.30 24.98 15.52
N ASN A 296 -10.03 24.21 16.32
CA ASN A 296 -11.21 24.64 17.06
C ASN A 296 -10.90 24.69 18.56
N SER A 297 -11.36 25.72 19.25
CA SER A 297 -11.41 25.78 20.71
C SER A 297 -12.85 25.56 21.18
N VAL A 298 -13.07 24.56 22.02
CA VAL A 298 -14.42 24.13 22.42
C VAL A 298 -14.51 23.83 23.91
N HIS A 299 -15.71 23.93 24.47
CA HIS A 299 -16.01 23.42 25.81
C HIS A 299 -15.91 21.90 25.81
N ALA A 300 -15.10 21.32 26.69
CA ALA A 300 -14.84 19.88 26.71
C ALA A 300 -16.11 19.02 26.93
N ASP A 301 -17.11 19.54 27.66
CA ASP A 301 -18.35 18.82 27.97
C ASP A 301 -19.40 18.87 26.86
N THR A 302 -19.44 19.97 26.12
CA THR A 302 -20.58 20.26 25.20
C THR A 302 -20.15 20.40 23.75
N LEU A 303 -18.84 20.44 23.49
CA LEU A 303 -18.22 20.75 22.20
C LEU A 303 -18.70 22.07 21.57
N SER A 304 -19.32 22.95 22.37
CA SER A 304 -19.71 24.28 21.93
C SER A 304 -18.47 25.17 21.80
N PRO A 305 -18.40 26.05 20.80
CA PRO A 305 -17.20 26.83 20.52
C PRO A 305 -16.91 27.85 21.62
N ILE A 306 -15.62 28.00 21.95
CA ILE A 306 -15.08 29.05 22.82
C ILE A 306 -14.30 30.01 21.93
N ALA A 307 -14.69 31.28 21.95
CA ALA A 307 -14.06 32.30 21.11
C ALA A 307 -12.67 32.71 21.63
N SER A 308 -11.79 33.13 20.70
CA SER A 308 -10.59 33.92 21.01
C SER A 308 -9.60 33.24 21.97
N ILE A 309 -9.38 31.94 21.80
CA ILE A 309 -8.39 31.19 22.58
C ILE A 309 -7.02 31.28 21.90
N PRO A 310 -6.02 31.88 22.57
CA PRO A 310 -4.63 31.81 22.11
C PRO A 310 -4.04 30.42 22.38
N PHE A 311 -3.21 29.97 21.44
CA PHE A 311 -2.44 28.74 21.57
C PHE A 311 -1.12 28.86 20.83
N HIS A 312 -0.12 28.12 21.28
CA HIS A 312 1.16 27.95 20.61
C HIS A 312 1.13 26.67 19.78
N MET A 313 1.65 26.73 18.55
CA MET A 313 1.81 25.56 17.69
C MET A 313 3.25 25.45 17.22
N GLN A 314 3.86 24.28 17.41
CA GLN A 314 5.26 24.01 17.07
C GLN A 314 5.37 22.73 16.23
N GLY A 315 6.18 22.78 15.16
CA GLY A 315 6.54 21.60 14.37
C GLY A 315 7.80 20.90 14.91
N ALA A 316 7.97 19.61 14.63
CA ALA A 316 9.10 18.84 15.11
C ALA A 316 10.40 19.06 14.31
N LYS A 317 10.34 19.64 13.11
CA LYS A 317 11.49 19.80 12.20
C LYS A 317 12.45 20.93 12.63
N PRO A 318 13.71 20.63 13.00
CA PRO A 318 14.71 21.66 13.29
C PRO A 318 15.41 22.17 12.02
N ILE A 319 15.70 23.47 11.98
CA ILE A 319 16.56 24.11 10.94
C ILE A 319 18.02 24.29 11.40
N GLY A 320 18.33 23.91 12.64
CA GLY A 320 19.65 24.01 13.24
C GLY A 320 19.60 23.96 14.76
N THR A 321 20.68 24.37 15.39
CA THR A 321 20.78 24.47 16.85
C THR A 321 21.40 25.79 17.30
N TYR A 322 21.02 26.22 18.49
CA TYR A 322 21.68 27.30 19.23
C TYR A 322 23.07 26.87 19.72
N ALA A 323 23.81 27.80 20.32
CA ALA A 323 25.16 27.54 20.84
C ALA A 323 25.19 26.55 22.02
N ASP A 324 24.06 26.38 22.72
CA ASP A 324 23.87 25.41 23.80
C ASP A 324 23.28 24.07 23.32
N GLU A 325 23.31 23.83 22.00
CA GLU A 325 22.79 22.63 21.33
C GLU A 325 21.26 22.47 21.34
N SER A 326 20.52 23.44 21.86
CA SER A 326 19.05 23.41 21.80
C SER A 326 18.54 23.62 20.36
N PRO A 327 17.45 22.93 19.94
CA PRO A 327 16.97 22.98 18.56
C PRO A 327 16.30 24.31 18.22
N VAL A 328 16.57 24.80 17.01
CA VAL A 328 15.83 25.90 16.38
C VAL A 328 14.78 25.28 15.46
N TYR A 329 13.50 25.33 15.84
CA TYR A 329 12.42 24.73 15.06
C TYR A 329 12.04 25.61 13.86
N LYS A 330 11.72 24.96 12.73
CA LYS A 330 11.28 25.65 11.50
C LYS A 330 9.96 26.38 11.71
N TYR A 331 9.04 25.75 12.44
CA TYR A 331 7.71 26.28 12.71
C TYR A 331 7.49 26.32 14.23
N SER A 332 7.27 27.53 14.75
CA SER A 332 6.90 27.79 16.14
C SER A 332 6.19 29.14 16.15
N GLN A 333 4.87 29.12 16.28
CA GLN A 333 4.03 30.32 16.14
C GLN A 333 2.88 30.33 17.14
N ASP A 334 2.58 31.52 17.63
CA ASP A 334 1.37 31.78 18.42
C ASP A 334 0.21 32.13 17.50
N HIS A 335 -0.93 31.50 17.76
CA HIS A 335 -2.18 31.69 17.04
C HIS A 335 -3.30 32.05 18.01
N THR A 336 -4.44 32.50 17.48
CA THR A 336 -5.65 32.76 18.27
C THR A 336 -6.88 32.40 17.45
N THR A 337 -7.79 31.60 18.01
CA THR A 337 -9.04 31.27 17.34
C THR A 337 -9.94 32.50 17.19
N ASN A 338 -10.85 32.50 16.22
CA ASN A 338 -11.73 33.66 15.97
C ASN A 338 -12.94 33.69 16.92
N ALA A 339 -13.91 34.58 16.64
CA ALA A 339 -15.15 34.71 17.43
C ALA A 339 -16.06 33.46 17.38
N ALA A 340 -15.89 32.59 16.39
CA ALA A 340 -16.57 31.30 16.28
C ALA A 340 -15.76 30.16 16.91
N GLY A 341 -14.63 30.45 17.56
CA GLY A 341 -13.76 29.45 18.17
C GLY A 341 -12.95 28.63 17.17
N THR A 342 -12.71 29.14 15.95
CA THR A 342 -11.98 28.40 14.90
C THR A 342 -10.85 29.25 14.30
N ILE A 343 -9.78 28.62 13.83
CA ILE A 343 -8.81 29.19 12.89
C ILE A 343 -8.47 28.16 11.82
N THR A 344 -8.31 28.59 10.57
CA THR A 344 -7.87 27.74 9.46
C THR A 344 -6.51 28.21 8.98
N LEU A 345 -5.53 27.31 9.04
CA LEU A 345 -4.16 27.47 8.56
C LEU A 345 -4.06 26.77 7.21
N THR A 346 -3.68 27.47 6.14
CA THR A 346 -3.70 26.94 4.75
C THR A 346 -2.35 26.46 4.24
N ASP A 347 -1.27 26.80 4.94
CA ASP A 347 0.12 26.54 4.51
C ASP A 347 0.87 25.68 5.54
N VAL A 348 0.22 24.63 6.06
CA VAL A 348 0.81 23.73 7.04
C VAL A 348 1.73 22.75 6.31
N GLU A 349 3.00 22.70 6.70
CA GLU A 349 3.95 21.78 6.08
C GLU A 349 3.73 20.34 6.54
N TRP A 350 4.25 19.39 5.75
CA TRP A 350 4.44 18.02 6.22
C TRP A 350 5.41 17.98 7.40
N ASP A 351 4.87 17.67 8.58
CA ASP A 351 5.58 17.59 9.85
C ASP A 351 4.69 16.92 10.93
N THR A 352 5.24 16.71 12.11
CA THR A 352 4.45 16.46 13.33
C THR A 352 4.39 17.73 14.17
N TYR A 353 3.21 18.04 14.71
CA TYR A 353 2.95 19.29 15.44
C TYR A 353 2.49 19.05 16.88
N THR A 354 2.89 19.94 17.77
CA THR A 354 2.32 20.06 19.11
C THR A 354 1.57 21.38 19.23
N VAL A 355 0.53 21.36 20.06
CA VAL A 355 -0.34 22.50 20.36
C VAL A 355 -0.40 22.65 21.88
N SER A 356 -0.17 23.84 22.39
CA SER A 356 -0.33 24.15 23.81
C SER A 356 -1.14 25.43 24.00
N ALA A 357 -2.06 25.43 24.95
CA ALA A 357 -2.77 26.62 25.40
C ALA A 357 -2.51 26.78 26.90
N SER A 358 -2.13 27.97 27.35
CA SER A 358 -1.78 28.24 28.76
C SER A 358 -2.95 28.87 29.53
N ASP A 359 -3.04 28.46 30.79
CA ASP A 359 -3.98 28.80 31.87
C ASP A 359 -3.95 30.27 32.34
N GLN A 360 -2.79 30.93 32.31
CA GLN A 360 -2.49 32.10 33.15
C GLN A 360 -3.32 33.37 32.87
N LEU A 361 -4.12 33.43 31.79
CA LEU A 361 -4.85 34.65 31.38
C LEU A 361 -6.32 34.42 31.01
N LEU A 362 -6.79 33.18 30.89
CA LEU A 362 -8.08 32.86 30.26
C LEU A 362 -9.06 32.15 31.20
N GLY A 363 -8.58 31.58 32.30
CA GLY A 363 -9.42 30.84 33.25
C GLY A 363 -9.87 29.47 32.74
N TYR A 364 -9.10 28.84 31.85
CA TYR A 364 -9.35 27.49 31.34
C TYR A 364 -8.12 26.59 31.46
N ASP A 365 -8.36 25.30 31.71
CA ASP A 365 -7.38 24.21 31.61
C ASP A 365 -7.64 23.42 30.32
N VAL A 366 -6.57 22.91 29.70
CA VAL A 366 -6.67 22.02 28.55
C VAL A 366 -7.07 20.63 29.04
N ALA A 367 -8.33 20.26 28.79
CA ALA A 367 -8.86 18.96 29.17
C ALA A 367 -8.48 17.87 28.17
N PHE A 368 -8.42 18.20 26.87
CA PHE A 368 -7.92 17.31 25.84
C PHE A 368 -7.47 18.10 24.61
N ILE A 369 -6.59 17.47 23.82
CA ILE A 369 -6.33 17.86 22.43
C ILE A 369 -6.59 16.65 21.55
N ASP A 370 -7.42 16.86 20.54
CA ASP A 370 -7.93 15.86 19.62
C ASP A 370 -7.57 16.27 18.18
N PRO A 371 -6.84 15.45 17.41
CA PRO A 371 -6.29 14.14 17.80
C PRO A 371 -5.17 14.28 18.84
N THR A 372 -4.89 13.20 19.58
CA THR A 372 -3.82 13.17 20.59
C THR A 372 -2.48 13.56 19.96
N GLN A 373 -1.72 14.38 20.69
CA GLN A 373 -0.44 14.90 20.25
C GLN A 373 0.69 13.85 20.40
N PRO A 374 1.75 13.91 19.57
CA PRO A 374 1.96 14.87 18.48
C PRO A 374 1.09 14.59 17.26
N ILE A 375 0.59 15.65 16.63
CA ILE A 375 -0.36 15.60 15.52
C ILE A 375 0.44 15.43 14.22
N GLY A 376 0.37 14.24 13.62
CA GLY A 376 0.96 13.99 12.31
C GLY A 376 0.15 14.64 11.19
N VAL A 377 0.79 15.50 10.41
CA VAL A 377 0.18 16.16 9.25
C VAL A 377 0.82 15.61 8.00
N ASN A 378 0.05 14.88 7.18
CA ASN A 378 0.48 14.39 5.87
C ASN A 378 0.42 15.53 4.82
N PRO A 379 1.08 15.43 3.66
CA PRO A 379 0.99 16.45 2.60
C PRO A 379 -0.36 16.42 1.90
N ASP A 380 -0.85 17.57 1.40
CA ASP A 380 -2.11 17.70 0.63
C ASP A 380 -3.35 17.16 1.35
N THR A 381 -3.39 17.30 2.67
CA THR A 381 -4.50 16.84 3.51
C THR A 381 -5.22 18.00 4.19
N THR A 382 -6.41 17.71 4.72
CA THR A 382 -7.12 18.61 5.62
C THR A 382 -7.21 17.95 7.00
N HIS A 383 -6.72 18.63 8.02
CA HIS A 383 -6.78 18.19 9.41
C HIS A 383 -7.73 19.06 10.23
N MET A 384 -8.41 18.44 11.18
CA MET A 384 -9.19 19.14 12.21
C MET A 384 -8.54 18.84 13.56
N VAL A 385 -8.35 19.88 14.37
CA VAL A 385 -7.80 19.78 15.72
C VAL A 385 -8.76 20.47 16.68
N ASN A 386 -9.21 19.80 17.72
CA ASN A 386 -10.02 20.36 18.79
C ASN A 386 -9.17 20.52 20.05
N ILE A 387 -9.14 21.74 20.58
CA ILE A 387 -8.63 22.05 21.91
C ILE A 387 -9.85 22.08 22.84
N GLY A 388 -10.02 21.02 23.62
CA GLY A 388 -11.08 20.88 24.61
C GLY A 388 -10.70 21.56 25.91
N LEU A 389 -11.49 22.55 26.33
CA LEU A 389 -11.21 23.38 27.50
C LEU A 389 -12.26 23.19 28.60
N ARG A 390 -11.82 23.23 29.87
CA ARG A 390 -12.67 23.33 31.06
C ARG A 390 -12.27 24.54 31.89
N SER A 391 -13.18 25.07 32.70
CA SER A 391 -12.84 26.16 33.62
C SER A 391 -11.68 25.76 34.53
N ASN A 392 -10.75 26.68 34.75
CA ASN A 392 -9.54 26.44 35.52
C ASN A 392 -9.86 25.98 36.96
N ALA A 393 -9.15 24.96 37.43
CA ALA A 393 -9.16 24.51 38.81
C ALA A 393 -7.75 24.35 39.36
N ILE A 394 -7.58 24.51 40.68
CA ILE A 394 -6.25 24.46 41.34
C ILE A 394 -5.61 23.07 41.28
N HIS A 395 -6.42 22.02 41.16
CA HIS A 395 -5.97 20.63 41.13
C HIS A 395 -6.78 19.84 40.11
N THR A 396 -6.09 19.30 39.12
CA THR A 396 -6.68 18.55 38.01
C THR A 396 -5.87 17.29 37.71
N LEU A 397 -6.50 16.32 37.06
CA LEU A 397 -5.82 15.14 36.55
C LEU A 397 -6.24 14.89 35.10
N ASN A 398 -5.28 14.91 34.20
CA ASN A 398 -5.45 14.40 32.84
C ASN A 398 -4.79 13.01 32.73
N VAL A 399 -5.53 12.04 32.22
CA VAL A 399 -5.07 10.66 32.05
C VAL A 399 -5.10 10.31 30.57
N ASN A 400 -3.94 10.02 30.00
CA ASN A 400 -3.83 9.46 28.66
C ASN A 400 -3.69 7.95 28.75
N VAL A 401 -4.65 7.19 28.23
CA VAL A 401 -4.59 5.73 28.19
C VAL A 401 -4.09 5.30 26.81
N THR A 402 -2.98 4.56 26.78
CA THR A 402 -2.38 4.05 25.56
C THR A 402 -2.21 2.54 25.62
N ASP A 403 -1.93 1.90 24.49
CA ASP A 403 -1.32 0.58 24.50
C ASP A 403 0.18 0.67 24.84
N SER A 404 0.85 -0.48 24.85
CA SER A 404 2.30 -0.57 25.02
C SER A 404 3.11 0.04 23.86
N GLY A 405 2.48 0.28 22.70
CA GLY A 405 3.04 0.98 21.54
C GLY A 405 2.79 2.49 21.55
N ALA A 406 2.24 3.04 22.63
CA ALA A 406 1.84 4.44 22.78
C ALA A 406 0.67 4.89 21.89
N ALA A 407 -0.08 3.97 21.27
CA ALA A 407 -1.31 4.29 20.56
C ALA A 407 -2.45 4.57 21.55
N PRO A 408 -3.25 5.62 21.38
CA PRO A 408 -4.33 5.96 22.31
C PRO A 408 -5.44 4.90 22.32
N LEU A 409 -5.96 4.58 23.50
CA LEU A 409 -7.01 3.58 23.71
C LEU A 409 -8.35 4.24 24.02
N GLU A 410 -9.19 4.37 22.99
CA GLU A 410 -10.57 4.88 23.12
C GLU A 410 -11.48 3.90 23.85
N GLY A 411 -12.44 4.39 24.62
CA GLY A 411 -13.39 3.56 25.37
C GLY A 411 -12.75 2.73 26.49
N ALA A 412 -11.52 3.05 26.90
CA ALA A 412 -10.94 2.51 28.12
C ALA A 412 -11.69 3.10 29.32
N SER A 413 -12.11 2.25 30.25
CA SER A 413 -12.78 2.67 31.48
C SER A 413 -11.72 3.09 32.50
N VAL A 414 -11.71 4.36 32.89
CA VAL A 414 -10.77 4.91 33.87
C VAL A 414 -11.53 5.29 35.14
N THR A 415 -11.11 4.74 36.28
CA THR A 415 -11.71 5.04 37.58
C THR A 415 -10.69 5.72 38.49
N LEU A 416 -11.07 6.87 39.05
CA LEU A 416 -10.31 7.60 40.04
C LEU A 416 -11.06 7.58 41.38
N ALA A 417 -10.45 7.02 42.42
CA ALA A 417 -11.09 6.83 43.71
C ALA A 417 -10.22 7.28 44.89
N ASN A 418 -10.85 7.88 45.91
CA ASN A 418 -10.25 8.17 47.20
C ASN A 418 -11.29 7.92 48.30
N ALA A 419 -11.15 6.80 49.02
CA ALA A 419 -12.10 6.39 50.05
C ALA A 419 -12.19 7.38 51.24
N PRO A 420 -11.09 7.95 51.79
CA PRO A 420 -11.17 8.97 52.85
C PRO A 420 -11.94 10.24 52.46
N LEU A 421 -11.85 10.67 51.21
CA LEU A 421 -12.56 11.84 50.68
C LEU A 421 -13.98 11.50 50.17
N GLY A 422 -14.33 10.21 50.10
CA GLY A 422 -15.60 9.76 49.51
C GLY A 422 -15.69 9.98 47.99
N TYR A 423 -14.56 10.14 47.31
CA TYR A 423 -14.49 10.37 45.87
C TYR A 423 -14.42 9.03 45.12
N ASN A 424 -15.26 8.83 44.11
CA ASN A 424 -15.22 7.67 43.21
C ASN A 424 -15.92 8.03 41.91
N GLU A 425 -15.13 8.35 40.88
CA GLU A 425 -15.65 8.65 39.55
C GLU A 425 -15.03 7.74 38.50
N THR A 426 -15.87 7.28 37.58
CA THR A 426 -15.47 6.49 36.43
C THR A 426 -15.88 7.23 35.16
N ALA A 427 -14.94 7.37 34.25
CA ALA A 427 -15.17 7.94 32.94
C ALA A 427 -14.50 7.06 31.87
N ALA A 428 -15.18 6.88 30.74
CA ALA A 428 -14.57 6.24 29.58
C ALA A 428 -13.72 7.27 28.84
N THR A 429 -12.58 6.85 28.29
CA THR A 429 -11.81 7.69 27.39
C THR A 429 -12.62 7.98 26.12
N PRO A 430 -12.98 9.24 25.81
CA PRO A 430 -13.52 9.64 24.51
C PRO A 430 -12.50 9.39 23.38
N PHE A 431 -12.83 9.88 22.18
CA PHE A 431 -11.95 9.83 21.02
C PHE A 431 -10.51 10.20 21.42
N HIS A 432 -9.55 9.36 21.03
CA HIS A 432 -8.12 9.47 21.28
C HIS A 432 -7.62 9.28 22.73
N GLY A 433 -8.33 8.53 23.57
CA GLY A 433 -7.73 7.86 24.73
C GLY A 433 -7.46 8.72 25.97
N GLN A 434 -7.89 9.97 26.00
CA GLN A 434 -7.68 10.89 27.13
C GLN A 434 -8.92 10.99 28.01
N VAL A 435 -8.76 11.21 29.31
CA VAL A 435 -9.86 11.52 30.25
C VAL A 435 -9.39 12.50 31.31
N PHE A 436 -10.25 13.46 31.65
CA PHE A 436 -9.91 14.57 32.53
C PHE A 436 -10.81 14.62 33.77
N PHE A 437 -10.20 14.70 34.95
CA PHE A 437 -10.88 14.81 36.24
C PHE A 437 -10.61 16.18 36.87
N SER A 438 -11.68 16.93 37.12
CA SER A 438 -11.63 18.25 37.76
C SER A 438 -13.01 18.64 38.31
N PRO A 439 -13.09 19.37 39.44
CA PRO A 439 -11.98 19.76 40.32
C PRO A 439 -11.61 18.64 41.31
N LEU A 440 -10.34 18.58 41.73
CA LEU A 440 -9.86 17.63 42.74
C LEU A 440 -9.40 18.31 44.03
N SER A 441 -9.32 17.55 45.13
CA SER A 441 -8.65 17.97 46.37
C SER A 441 -7.23 17.37 46.44
N PRO A 442 -6.25 18.06 47.07
CA PRO A 442 -4.87 17.58 47.10
C PRO A 442 -4.77 16.36 48.03
N ALA A 443 -4.56 15.19 47.43
CA ALA A 443 -4.50 13.89 48.11
C ALA A 443 -3.93 12.80 47.18
N THR A 444 -3.71 11.60 47.70
CA THR A 444 -3.41 10.41 46.88
C THR A 444 -4.69 9.66 46.53
N TYR A 445 -4.92 9.42 45.25
CA TYR A 445 -6.04 8.66 44.70
C TYR A 445 -5.56 7.30 44.18
N VAL A 446 -6.45 6.32 44.12
CA VAL A 446 -6.29 5.08 43.38
C VAL A 446 -6.84 5.32 41.98
N LEU A 447 -5.99 5.18 40.97
CA LEU A 447 -6.32 5.30 39.56
C LEU A 447 -6.26 3.90 38.93
N SER A 448 -7.35 3.46 38.32
CA SER A 448 -7.38 2.23 37.52
C SER A 448 -7.84 2.51 36.11
N ALA A 449 -7.29 1.76 35.15
CA ALA A 449 -7.72 1.77 33.75
C ALA A 449 -7.91 0.33 33.25
N GLU A 450 -9.03 0.10 32.58
CA GLU A 450 -9.42 -1.21 32.05
C GLU A 450 -9.95 -1.07 30.63
N LYS A 451 -9.56 -1.99 29.74
CA LYS A 451 -10.09 -2.09 28.38
C LYS A 451 -10.06 -3.55 27.94
N SER A 452 -11.12 -4.02 27.30
CA SER A 452 -11.16 -5.37 26.73
C SER A 452 -9.99 -5.59 25.75
N GLY A 453 -9.34 -6.75 25.81
CA GLY A 453 -8.13 -7.06 25.04
C GLY A 453 -6.81 -6.59 25.66
N TYR A 454 -6.86 -5.92 26.82
CA TYR A 454 -5.69 -5.39 27.53
C TYR A 454 -5.66 -5.82 29.00
N ASN A 455 -4.47 -5.94 29.56
CA ASN A 455 -4.32 -6.18 31.00
C ASN A 455 -4.71 -4.91 31.78
N PRO A 456 -5.58 -5.00 32.81
CA PRO A 456 -5.96 -3.84 33.61
C PRO A 456 -4.76 -3.31 34.40
N THR A 457 -4.70 -1.99 34.58
CA THR A 457 -3.65 -1.34 35.36
C THR A 457 -4.27 -0.59 36.53
N VAL A 458 -3.64 -0.71 37.70
CA VAL A 458 -4.03 0.01 38.92
C VAL A 458 -2.79 0.64 39.55
N GLN A 459 -2.85 1.92 39.90
CA GLN A 459 -1.76 2.61 40.57
C GLN A 459 -2.29 3.70 41.51
N ASN A 460 -1.43 4.12 42.45
CA ASN A 460 -1.70 5.29 43.28
C ASN A 460 -1.12 6.54 42.62
N ILE A 461 -1.89 7.63 42.58
CA ILE A 461 -1.46 8.92 42.04
C ILE A 461 -1.65 10.03 43.08
N ALA A 462 -0.61 10.83 43.32
CA ALA A 462 -0.68 12.00 44.19
C ALA A 462 -1.06 13.23 43.37
N ILE A 463 -2.14 13.91 43.76
CA ILE A 463 -2.62 15.13 43.12
C ILE A 463 -2.23 16.32 44.00
N ASN A 464 -1.45 17.25 43.43
CA ASN A 464 -1.04 18.49 44.08
C ASN A 464 -0.70 19.56 43.04
N GLY A 465 -1.73 20.01 42.33
CA GLY A 465 -1.64 20.90 41.17
C GLY A 465 -2.26 20.22 39.95
N ASP A 466 -1.99 20.75 38.76
CA ASP A 466 -2.31 20.07 37.51
C ASP A 466 -1.36 18.89 37.33
N THR A 467 -1.94 17.72 37.09
CA THR A 467 -1.20 16.46 36.99
C THR A 467 -1.57 15.77 35.69
N ASP A 468 -0.57 15.43 34.87
CA ASP A 468 -0.73 14.59 33.68
C ASP A 468 -0.14 13.19 33.95
N ILE A 469 -0.82 12.14 33.48
CA ILE A 469 -0.26 10.79 33.52
C ILE A 469 -0.64 9.98 32.28
N THR A 470 0.32 9.18 31.80
CA THR A 470 0.07 8.18 30.76
C THR A 470 0.00 6.78 31.38
N LEU A 471 -1.10 6.08 31.11
CA LEU A 471 -1.32 4.69 31.47
C LEU A 471 -1.20 3.81 30.22
N ALA A 472 -0.07 3.12 30.08
CA ALA A 472 0.09 2.12 29.04
C ALA A 472 -0.52 0.79 29.51
N LEU A 473 -1.60 0.35 28.87
CA LEU A 473 -2.13 -0.99 29.06
C LEU A 473 -1.36 -1.94 28.15
N GLY A 474 -0.72 -2.95 28.74
CA GLY A 474 -0.13 -4.04 27.98
C GLY A 474 -1.24 -4.83 27.29
N GLN A 475 -1.11 -5.09 25.99
CA GLN A 475 -2.02 -6.03 25.32
C GLN A 475 -2.04 -7.33 26.12
N ALA A 476 -3.23 -7.88 26.34
CA ALA A 476 -3.31 -9.27 26.77
C ALA A 476 -2.55 -10.08 25.71
N PRO A 477 -1.65 -11.01 26.10
CA PRO A 477 -0.87 -11.75 25.12
C PRO A 477 -1.81 -12.31 24.05
N PRO A 478 -1.50 -12.12 22.75
CA PRO A 478 -2.19 -12.90 21.73
C PRO A 478 -2.04 -14.38 22.13
N PRO A 479 -3.03 -15.22 21.82
CA PRO A 479 -2.87 -16.65 22.03
C PRO A 479 -1.52 -17.09 21.46
N PRO A 480 -0.77 -17.93 22.19
CA PRO A 480 0.62 -18.23 21.88
C PRO A 480 0.77 -18.63 20.41
N PRO A 481 1.81 -18.13 19.70
CA PRO A 481 2.10 -18.60 18.35
C PRO A 481 2.29 -20.13 18.39
N PRO A 482 1.91 -20.86 17.32
CA PRO A 482 2.11 -22.30 17.27
C PRO A 482 3.58 -22.64 17.55
N PRO A 483 3.80 -23.79 18.21
CA PRO A 483 5.14 -24.20 18.62
C PRO A 483 6.10 -24.28 17.41
N PRO A 484 7.40 -24.01 17.62
CA PRO A 484 8.43 -24.09 16.59
C PRO A 484 8.40 -25.43 15.80
N PRO A 485 9.11 -25.54 14.66
CA PRO A 485 9.31 -26.83 14.00
C PRO A 485 9.81 -27.85 15.03
N GLY A 486 9.15 -29.00 15.12
CA GLY A 486 9.47 -30.01 16.12
C GLY A 486 10.93 -30.44 16.00
N THR A 487 11.58 -30.70 17.14
CA THR A 487 13.00 -31.04 17.20
C THR A 487 13.28 -32.54 17.03
N GLY A 488 12.25 -33.39 17.13
CA GLY A 488 12.38 -34.85 16.95
C GLY A 488 12.59 -35.25 15.49
N ALA A 489 13.14 -36.44 15.27
CA ALA A 489 13.32 -36.96 13.91
C ALA A 489 11.98 -37.31 13.26
N THR A 490 11.69 -36.75 12.08
CA THR A 490 10.45 -37.04 11.36
C THR A 490 10.49 -38.43 10.72
N THR A 491 9.56 -39.28 11.13
CA THR A 491 9.33 -40.60 10.54
C THR A 491 8.10 -40.54 9.64
N SER A 492 8.32 -40.52 8.33
CA SER A 492 7.24 -40.38 7.34
C SER A 492 6.75 -41.73 6.80
N TYR A 493 5.44 -41.82 6.58
CA TYR A 493 4.72 -42.97 6.04
C TYR A 493 3.69 -42.53 5.01
N THR A 494 3.64 -43.21 3.87
CA THR A 494 2.62 -42.95 2.84
C THR A 494 1.31 -43.67 3.16
N ILE A 495 0.19 -42.99 2.91
CA ILE A 495 -1.16 -43.48 3.16
C ILE A 495 -1.95 -43.38 1.85
N GLY A 496 -2.58 -44.49 1.45
CA GLY A 496 -3.39 -44.59 0.23
C GLY A 496 -3.56 -46.04 -0.22
N THR A 497 -4.23 -46.28 -1.33
CA THR A 497 -4.57 -47.66 -1.76
C THR A 497 -3.70 -48.19 -2.88
N ARG A 498 -2.81 -47.36 -3.45
CA ARG A 498 -1.92 -47.78 -4.55
C ARG A 498 -1.06 -48.97 -4.15
N ALA A 499 -1.11 -50.03 -4.96
CA ALA A 499 -0.29 -51.22 -4.84
C ALA A 499 0.09 -51.77 -6.23
N LEU A 500 1.33 -52.25 -6.38
CA LEU A 500 1.89 -52.83 -7.60
C LEU A 500 2.71 -54.06 -7.22
N ASN A 501 2.34 -55.21 -7.78
CA ASN A 501 3.16 -56.41 -7.69
C ASN A 501 4.37 -56.28 -8.62
N VAL A 502 5.56 -56.59 -8.10
CA VAL A 502 6.84 -56.54 -8.82
C VAL A 502 7.67 -57.77 -8.46
N ASP A 503 8.63 -58.11 -9.31
CA ASP A 503 9.67 -59.09 -9.03
C ASP A 503 10.99 -58.37 -8.75
N ILE A 504 11.74 -58.81 -7.74
CA ILE A 504 13.07 -58.30 -7.40
C ILE A 504 14.11 -59.08 -8.21
N THR A 505 14.65 -58.45 -9.23
CA THR A 505 15.60 -59.10 -10.16
C THR A 505 17.06 -58.98 -9.74
N ALA A 506 17.40 -57.97 -8.93
CA ALA A 506 18.72 -57.81 -8.33
C ALA A 506 18.66 -56.99 -7.04
N VAL A 507 19.58 -57.27 -6.09
CA VAL A 507 19.78 -56.49 -4.87
C VAL A 507 21.28 -56.20 -4.72
N ALA A 508 21.63 -54.93 -4.50
CA ALA A 508 23.01 -54.47 -4.32
C ALA A 508 23.17 -53.55 -3.10
N GLY A 509 24.40 -53.52 -2.54
CA GLY A 509 24.76 -52.67 -1.40
C GLY A 509 24.75 -53.41 -0.06
N SER A 510 25.11 -52.69 1.00
CA SER A 510 25.15 -53.17 2.39
C SER A 510 24.19 -52.40 3.31
N GLY A 511 23.18 -51.74 2.73
CA GLY A 511 22.25 -50.84 3.42
C GLY A 511 22.71 -49.37 3.32
N PRO A 512 21.90 -48.45 2.73
CA PRO A 512 20.70 -48.68 1.92
C PRO A 512 20.92 -49.68 0.76
N TRP A 513 19.88 -50.38 0.32
CA TRP A 513 19.97 -51.37 -0.76
C TRP A 513 19.33 -50.86 -2.04
N SER A 514 20.03 -51.00 -3.16
CA SER A 514 19.51 -50.70 -4.49
C SER A 514 18.95 -51.97 -5.14
N LEU A 515 17.71 -51.90 -5.61
CA LEU A 515 16.96 -53.04 -6.16
C LEU A 515 16.51 -52.75 -7.58
N LEU A 516 16.76 -53.69 -8.48
CA LEU A 516 16.19 -53.69 -9.83
C LEU A 516 14.90 -54.49 -9.84
N VAL A 517 13.79 -53.90 -10.27
CA VAL A 517 12.45 -54.52 -10.22
C VAL A 517 11.83 -54.71 -11.62
N SER A 518 10.88 -55.65 -11.76
CA SER A 518 10.18 -55.92 -13.03
C SER A 518 8.79 -56.57 -12.81
N PRO A 519 7.75 -56.23 -13.59
CA PRO A 519 7.66 -55.06 -14.46
C PRO A 519 7.64 -53.77 -13.63
N ALA A 520 8.16 -52.67 -14.18
CA ALA A 520 8.53 -51.48 -13.41
C ALA A 520 7.92 -50.21 -14.00
N ASP A 521 6.61 -50.06 -13.86
CA ASP A 521 6.01 -48.73 -13.91
C ASP A 521 6.15 -48.11 -12.50
N LEU A 522 7.25 -47.40 -12.28
CA LEU A 522 7.56 -46.77 -11.00
C LEU A 522 7.10 -45.32 -10.96
N SER A 523 6.43 -44.83 -12.01
CA SER A 523 5.94 -43.45 -12.11
C SER A 523 5.00 -43.02 -10.97
N SER A 524 4.32 -44.00 -10.34
CA SER A 524 3.43 -43.81 -9.19
C SER A 524 4.03 -44.20 -7.84
N VAL A 525 5.29 -44.64 -7.80
CA VAL A 525 5.98 -45.00 -6.55
C VAL A 525 6.58 -43.74 -5.94
N ALA A 526 6.28 -43.49 -4.67
CA ALA A 526 6.78 -42.32 -3.97
C ALA A 526 7.84 -42.67 -2.93
N LEU A 527 8.54 -41.64 -2.47
CA LEU A 527 9.37 -41.74 -1.26
C LEU A 527 8.50 -42.19 -0.08
N HIS A 528 9.09 -43.01 0.78
CA HIS A 528 8.46 -43.62 1.95
C HIS A 528 7.41 -44.71 1.66
N ASP A 529 7.20 -45.09 0.40
CA ASP A 529 6.40 -46.27 0.07
C ASP A 529 7.02 -47.55 0.65
N LYS A 530 6.18 -48.56 0.80
CA LYS A 530 6.50 -49.87 1.35
C LYS A 530 6.83 -50.84 0.22
N LEU A 531 8.01 -51.43 0.28
CA LEU A 531 8.35 -52.66 -0.44
C LEU A 531 8.15 -53.87 0.48
N LEU A 532 7.28 -54.80 0.12
CA LEU A 532 7.30 -56.16 0.66
C LEU A 532 8.24 -57.01 -0.20
N ASP A 533 9.23 -57.68 0.42
CA ASP A 533 10.20 -58.52 -0.28
C ASP A 533 9.64 -59.91 -0.68
N GLU A 534 10.45 -60.71 -1.38
CA GLU A 534 10.02 -62.05 -1.85
C GLU A 534 10.14 -63.13 -0.77
N GLY A 535 10.44 -62.77 0.48
CA GLY A 535 10.73 -63.71 1.56
C GLY A 535 9.51 -64.48 2.07
N SER A 536 9.77 -65.43 2.99
CA SER A 536 8.73 -66.09 3.79
C SER A 536 9.21 -66.24 5.24
N PRO A 537 8.70 -65.44 6.20
CA PRO A 537 7.71 -64.37 6.02
C PRO A 537 8.27 -63.22 5.16
N GLN A 538 7.38 -62.55 4.41
CA GLN A 538 7.74 -61.32 3.69
C GLN A 538 8.08 -60.21 4.69
N ARG A 539 9.10 -59.42 4.36
CA ARG A 539 9.59 -58.31 5.18
C ARG A 539 9.36 -56.97 4.49
N ALA A 540 9.06 -55.94 5.27
CA ALA A 540 8.75 -54.60 4.76
C ALA A 540 9.98 -53.69 4.80
N TRP A 541 10.20 -52.95 3.72
CA TRP A 541 11.32 -52.03 3.54
C TRP A 541 10.80 -50.67 3.08
N LYS A 542 11.45 -49.59 3.49
CA LYS A 542 11.03 -48.22 3.15
C LYS A 542 11.78 -47.70 1.95
N VAL A 543 11.05 -47.25 0.93
CA VAL A 543 11.62 -46.61 -0.26
C VAL A 543 12.23 -45.26 0.12
N SER A 544 13.48 -45.07 -0.28
CA SER A 544 14.31 -43.88 -0.02
C SER A 544 14.74 -43.16 -1.30
N SER A 545 14.69 -43.83 -2.45
CA SER A 545 14.77 -43.20 -3.77
C SER A 545 14.13 -44.07 -4.84
N VAL A 546 13.68 -43.45 -5.93
CA VAL A 546 13.06 -44.08 -7.10
C VAL A 546 13.75 -43.56 -8.35
N ASP A 547 14.15 -44.47 -9.23
CA ASP A 547 14.68 -44.21 -10.57
C ASP A 547 13.86 -45.00 -11.59
N ASP A 548 12.76 -44.38 -12.04
CA ASP A 548 11.80 -44.96 -12.98
C ASP A 548 12.46 -45.29 -14.33
N ALA A 549 13.38 -44.45 -14.80
CA ALA A 549 14.07 -44.66 -16.08
C ALA A 549 14.93 -45.93 -16.10
N ASN A 550 15.44 -46.34 -14.93
CA ASN A 550 16.28 -47.52 -14.76
C ASN A 550 15.59 -48.64 -13.96
N ASN A 551 14.27 -48.57 -13.75
CA ASN A 551 13.49 -49.57 -13.00
C ASN A 551 14.10 -49.92 -11.63
N THR A 552 14.72 -48.93 -10.98
CA THR A 552 15.52 -49.14 -9.77
C THR A 552 14.92 -48.35 -8.62
N ILE A 553 14.87 -48.97 -7.44
CA ILE A 553 14.52 -48.30 -6.18
C ILE A 553 15.64 -48.49 -5.18
N THR A 554 15.80 -47.55 -4.25
CA THR A 554 16.66 -47.75 -3.07
C THR A 554 15.80 -47.86 -1.83
N VAL A 555 16.02 -48.88 -1.02
CA VAL A 555 15.28 -49.10 0.23
C VAL A 555 16.18 -49.10 1.46
N ILE A 556 15.61 -48.72 2.59
CA ILE A 556 16.22 -48.77 3.92
C ILE A 556 15.43 -49.73 4.84
N ASP A 557 16.12 -50.25 5.84
CA ASP A 557 15.50 -51.07 6.89
C ASP A 557 14.86 -50.18 7.95
N SER A 558 13.57 -49.87 7.79
CA SER A 558 12.83 -49.08 8.78
C SER A 558 12.16 -49.93 9.86
N GLU A 559 12.12 -51.26 9.69
CA GLU A 559 11.42 -52.19 10.59
C GLU A 559 12.41 -53.09 11.35
N ALA A 560 13.71 -52.77 11.32
CA ALA A 560 14.79 -53.53 11.97
C ALA A 560 14.80 -55.02 11.57
N ASN A 561 14.49 -55.32 10.31
CA ASN A 561 14.43 -56.66 9.75
C ASN A 561 15.79 -57.39 9.78
N GLY A 562 16.89 -56.66 9.63
CA GLY A 562 18.25 -57.21 9.51
C GLY A 562 18.54 -57.88 8.16
N GLY A 563 19.74 -57.63 7.62
CA GLY A 563 20.18 -58.17 6.33
C GLY A 563 19.57 -57.46 5.12
N ALA A 564 19.78 -57.99 3.91
CA ALA A 564 19.24 -57.42 2.68
C ALA A 564 17.80 -57.93 2.38
N PRO A 565 17.03 -57.20 1.55
CA PRO A 565 15.76 -57.68 1.00
C PRO A 565 15.91 -59.04 0.31
N ALA A 566 14.93 -59.93 0.49
CA ALA A 566 14.95 -61.26 -0.11
C ALA A 566 14.63 -61.20 -1.62
N LEU A 567 15.44 -61.90 -2.44
CA LEU A 567 15.26 -62.13 -3.89
C LEU A 567 15.16 -63.63 -4.20
N ASN A 568 14.37 -64.37 -3.43
CA ASN A 568 14.30 -65.84 -3.52
C ASN A 568 13.04 -66.35 -4.24
N GLY A 569 12.17 -65.46 -4.72
CA GLY A 569 10.93 -65.79 -5.43
C GLY A 569 9.94 -66.64 -4.63
N VAL A 570 10.03 -66.65 -3.30
CA VAL A 570 9.17 -67.49 -2.43
C VAL A 570 7.81 -66.82 -2.20
N GLY A 571 7.77 -65.49 -2.17
CA GLY A 571 6.56 -64.65 -2.17
C GLY A 571 6.60 -63.63 -3.31
N GLN A 572 5.45 -63.05 -3.65
CA GLN A 572 5.36 -61.97 -4.64
C GLN A 572 5.74 -60.65 -3.99
N ALA A 573 6.84 -60.03 -4.43
CA ALA A 573 7.17 -58.70 -3.95
C ALA A 573 6.12 -57.67 -4.40
N ALA A 574 5.90 -56.65 -3.58
CA ALA A 574 4.90 -55.64 -3.84
C ALA A 574 5.38 -54.26 -3.37
N LEU A 575 5.23 -53.27 -4.23
CA LEU A 575 5.36 -51.86 -3.91
C LEU A 575 3.98 -51.29 -3.60
N SER A 576 3.82 -50.65 -2.45
CA SER A 576 2.52 -50.16 -2.01
C SER A 576 2.68 -48.93 -1.12
N ARG A 577 1.58 -48.22 -0.88
CA ARG A 577 1.52 -47.30 0.25
C ARG A 577 1.77 -48.04 1.55
N TRP A 578 2.34 -47.35 2.53
CA TRP A 578 2.64 -48.00 3.79
C TRP A 578 1.37 -48.43 4.53
N PHE A 579 0.40 -47.54 4.61
CA PHE A 579 -0.92 -47.77 5.18
C PHE A 579 -2.02 -47.52 4.15
N SER A 580 -3.13 -48.24 4.26
CA SER A 580 -4.28 -48.08 3.35
C SER A 580 -5.34 -47.10 3.84
N THR A 581 -5.32 -46.74 5.12
CA THR A 581 -6.26 -45.80 5.74
C THR A 581 -5.54 -44.96 6.79
N LEU A 582 -6.09 -43.78 7.08
CA LEU A 582 -5.57 -42.90 8.13
C LEU A 582 -5.63 -43.58 9.51
N ALA A 583 -6.75 -44.23 9.83
CA ALA A 583 -6.91 -44.98 11.07
C ALA A 583 -5.87 -46.11 11.22
N ALA A 584 -5.56 -46.85 10.15
CA ALA A 584 -4.53 -47.90 10.22
C ALA A 584 -3.12 -47.34 10.47
N TRP A 585 -2.82 -46.14 9.96
CA TRP A 585 -1.57 -45.44 10.26
C TRP A 585 -1.55 -44.99 11.72
N GLU A 586 -2.60 -44.29 12.17
CA GLU A 586 -2.70 -43.77 13.53
C GLU A 586 -2.51 -44.90 14.55
N THR A 587 -3.25 -46.00 14.41
CA THR A 587 -3.20 -47.13 15.36
C THR A 587 -1.83 -47.80 15.38
N ALA A 588 -1.13 -47.82 14.25
CA ALA A 588 0.20 -48.43 14.17
C ALA A 588 1.32 -47.51 14.67
N ARG A 589 1.09 -46.19 14.70
CA ARG A 589 2.12 -45.19 14.97
C ARG A 589 1.94 -44.42 16.29
N GLN A 590 0.78 -44.54 16.94
CA GLN A 590 0.52 -43.96 18.26
C GLN A 590 1.47 -44.49 19.37
N GLY A 591 1.50 -43.81 20.51
CA GLY A 591 2.25 -44.20 21.72
C GLY A 591 3.09 -43.07 22.31
N ASP A 592 4.12 -43.40 23.10
CA ASP A 592 5.00 -42.38 23.70
C ASP A 592 6.01 -41.84 22.68
N LEU A 593 5.63 -40.76 21.99
CA LEU A 593 6.44 -40.14 20.93
C LEU A 593 7.64 -39.38 21.48
N ILE A 594 7.54 -38.90 22.73
CA ILE A 594 8.63 -38.21 23.44
C ILE A 594 9.78 -39.19 23.71
N THR A 595 9.47 -40.35 24.31
CA THR A 595 10.49 -41.38 24.57
C THR A 595 11.09 -41.94 23.29
N ARG A 596 10.31 -41.95 22.21
CA ARG A 596 10.76 -42.38 20.88
C ARG A 596 11.51 -41.32 20.09
N ASP A 597 11.59 -40.07 20.58
CA ASP A 597 12.29 -38.96 19.93
C ASP A 597 11.87 -38.77 18.45
N THR A 598 10.56 -38.83 18.19
CA THR A 598 10.05 -38.81 16.82
C THR A 598 8.82 -37.93 16.61
N ILE A 599 8.71 -37.41 15.39
CA ILE A 599 7.46 -36.91 14.80
C ILE A 599 6.94 -37.99 13.87
N GLU A 600 5.71 -38.45 14.07
CA GLU A 600 5.08 -39.44 13.18
C GLU A 600 4.31 -38.70 12.09
N GLN A 601 4.77 -38.81 10.84
CA GLN A 601 4.15 -38.12 9.71
C GLN A 601 3.40 -39.09 8.79
N GLY A 602 2.10 -38.87 8.63
CA GLY A 602 1.23 -39.54 7.66
C GLY A 602 1.03 -38.68 6.42
N ILE A 603 1.51 -39.15 5.27
CA ILE A 603 1.42 -38.46 3.98
C ILE A 603 0.32 -39.11 3.15
N LEU A 604 -0.80 -38.42 3.00
CA LEU A 604 -1.96 -38.89 2.24
C LEU A 604 -1.74 -38.65 0.74
N TYR A 605 -2.02 -39.68 -0.05
CA TYR A 605 -2.02 -39.59 -1.51
C TYR A 605 -3.43 -39.71 -2.09
N ALA A 606 -3.73 -38.90 -3.10
CA ALA A 606 -4.97 -38.87 -3.87
C ALA A 606 -5.11 -40.05 -4.86
N ASP A 607 -4.35 -41.13 -4.67
CA ASP A 607 -4.58 -42.40 -5.38
C ASP A 607 -5.80 -43.17 -4.87
N SER A 608 -6.38 -42.72 -3.75
CA SER A 608 -7.71 -43.06 -3.27
C SER A 608 -8.35 -41.86 -2.60
N VAL A 609 -9.66 -41.78 -2.73
CA VAL A 609 -10.48 -40.90 -1.89
C VAL A 609 -10.76 -41.64 -0.57
N PHE A 610 -10.32 -41.08 0.55
CA PHE A 610 -10.57 -41.62 1.88
C PHE A 610 -12.02 -41.33 2.27
N THR A 611 -12.83 -42.39 2.41
CA THR A 611 -14.22 -42.28 2.85
C THR A 611 -14.38 -42.26 4.36
N SER A 612 -13.26 -42.40 5.08
CA SER A 612 -13.24 -42.42 6.54
C SER A 612 -12.01 -41.67 7.04
N GLY A 613 -12.20 -40.83 8.05
CA GLY A 613 -11.12 -40.12 8.73
C GLY A 613 -10.47 -40.99 9.80
N ALA A 614 -10.16 -40.39 10.96
CA ALA A 614 -9.52 -41.11 12.06
C ALA A 614 -9.77 -40.44 13.41
N LEU A 615 -9.73 -41.27 14.46
CA LEU A 615 -9.52 -40.84 15.83
C LEU A 615 -8.01 -40.74 16.05
N ILE A 616 -7.52 -39.58 16.51
CA ILE A 616 -6.11 -39.36 16.82
C ILE A 616 -5.96 -39.39 18.34
N ASP A 617 -5.63 -40.56 18.90
CA ASP A 617 -5.54 -40.75 20.34
C ASP A 617 -4.42 -41.69 20.82
N GLY A 618 -4.26 -41.73 22.15
CA GLY A 618 -3.38 -42.68 22.82
C GLY A 618 -1.89 -42.38 22.68
N SER A 619 -1.51 -41.18 22.26
CA SER A 619 -0.11 -40.76 22.19
C SER A 619 0.28 -39.76 23.28
N THR A 620 1.50 -39.90 23.80
CA THR A 620 2.12 -38.88 24.64
C THR A 620 2.96 -37.98 23.73
N THR A 621 2.61 -36.69 23.68
CA THR A 621 3.17 -35.71 22.74
C THR A 621 3.66 -34.44 23.42
N ASP A 622 4.54 -33.70 22.74
CA ASP A 622 4.96 -32.35 23.09
C ASP A 622 5.21 -31.51 21.83
N SER A 623 5.74 -30.29 21.99
CA SER A 623 6.05 -29.41 20.85
C SER A 623 7.11 -29.95 19.88
N GLY A 624 7.94 -30.89 20.32
CA GLY A 624 8.99 -31.53 19.54
C GLY A 624 8.59 -32.88 18.93
N HIS A 625 7.57 -33.54 19.48
CA HIS A 625 7.18 -34.92 19.20
C HIS A 625 5.65 -35.05 19.12
N PHE A 626 5.12 -35.23 17.92
CA PHE A 626 3.67 -35.21 17.68
C PHE A 626 3.29 -36.00 16.42
N LEU A 627 1.99 -36.20 16.22
CA LEU A 627 1.43 -36.73 14.98
C LEU A 627 1.23 -35.60 13.96
N TRP A 628 1.62 -35.85 12.71
CA TRP A 628 1.53 -34.89 11.62
C TRP A 628 0.87 -35.51 10.40
N ILE A 629 -0.31 -35.03 10.05
CA ILE A 629 -1.07 -35.46 8.88
C ILE A 629 -0.92 -34.39 7.80
N THR A 630 -0.51 -34.79 6.59
CA THR A 630 -0.36 -33.87 5.46
C THR A 630 -0.74 -34.54 4.14
N ALA A 631 -1.18 -33.73 3.17
CA ALA A 631 -1.21 -34.15 1.76
C ALA A 631 0.22 -34.31 1.20
N ALA A 632 0.38 -35.22 0.24
CA ALA A 632 1.61 -35.34 -0.54
C ALA A 632 1.94 -34.01 -1.24
N PRO A 633 3.21 -33.57 -1.29
CA PRO A 633 3.58 -32.24 -1.81
C PRO A 633 3.07 -31.91 -3.22
N GLY A 634 2.98 -32.90 -4.11
CA GLY A 634 2.45 -32.72 -5.47
C GLY A 634 0.92 -32.81 -5.59
N GLU A 635 0.22 -33.06 -4.49
CA GLU A 635 -1.22 -33.31 -4.44
C GLU A 635 -1.93 -32.37 -3.44
N ARG A 636 -1.26 -31.28 -3.07
CA ARG A 636 -1.84 -30.21 -2.26
C ARG A 636 -2.80 -29.37 -3.10
N HIS A 637 -3.90 -28.93 -2.50
CA HIS A 637 -4.76 -27.93 -3.14
C HIS A 637 -4.06 -26.56 -3.17
N ALA A 638 -4.52 -25.69 -4.07
CA ALA A 638 -4.08 -24.30 -4.18
C ALA A 638 -5.27 -23.36 -3.90
N GLY A 639 -5.90 -23.50 -2.73
CA GLY A 639 -7.04 -22.68 -2.28
C GLY A 639 -8.35 -22.81 -3.09
N VAL A 640 -8.43 -23.69 -4.09
CA VAL A 640 -9.63 -23.94 -4.91
C VAL A 640 -9.95 -25.43 -4.90
N ALA A 641 -11.22 -25.78 -4.78
CA ALA A 641 -11.68 -27.17 -4.85
C ALA A 641 -11.23 -27.83 -6.15
N SER A 642 -10.63 -29.01 -6.04
CA SER A 642 -9.98 -29.68 -7.17
C SER A 642 -10.96 -30.34 -8.15
N GLY A 643 -12.28 -30.23 -7.91
CA GLY A 643 -13.29 -30.99 -8.66
C GLY A 643 -13.16 -32.52 -8.49
N GLY A 644 -12.55 -32.99 -7.40
CA GLY A 644 -12.40 -34.41 -7.07
C GLY A 644 -11.03 -35.03 -7.30
N SER A 645 -10.12 -34.39 -8.05
CA SER A 645 -8.79 -34.95 -8.35
C SER A 645 -7.78 -34.98 -7.19
N LEU A 646 -7.92 -34.10 -6.20
CA LEU A 646 -7.05 -33.93 -5.03
C LEU A 646 -7.85 -34.00 -3.72
N VAL A 647 -9.13 -34.38 -3.79
CA VAL A 647 -9.95 -34.62 -2.61
C VAL A 647 -9.37 -35.82 -1.88
N LEU A 648 -8.76 -35.55 -0.72
CA LEU A 648 -8.20 -36.59 0.11
C LEU A 648 -9.30 -37.23 0.94
N ILE A 649 -10.10 -36.44 1.65
CA ILE A 649 -11.18 -36.98 2.49
C ILE A 649 -12.53 -36.57 1.92
N ASP A 650 -13.36 -37.57 1.65
CA ASP A 650 -14.73 -37.38 1.20
C ASP A 650 -15.68 -38.20 2.07
N GLY A 651 -16.48 -37.53 2.89
CA GLY A 651 -17.40 -38.22 3.79
C GLY A 651 -18.53 -38.97 3.07
N GLN A 652 -18.71 -38.78 1.76
CA GLN A 652 -19.81 -39.36 0.97
C GLN A 652 -21.20 -39.12 1.58
N ASN A 653 -21.39 -37.94 2.19
CA ASN A 653 -22.55 -37.53 2.95
C ASN A 653 -22.74 -38.32 4.27
N SER A 654 -21.65 -38.84 4.83
CA SER A 654 -21.56 -39.50 6.13
C SER A 654 -20.60 -38.74 7.05
N ILE A 655 -20.75 -38.94 8.36
CA ILE A 655 -19.84 -38.41 9.38
C ILE A 655 -18.51 -39.19 9.45
N ASP A 656 -18.44 -40.37 8.80
CA ASP A 656 -17.27 -41.26 8.88
C ASP A 656 -15.97 -40.57 8.42
N GLY A 657 -16.05 -39.53 7.58
CA GLY A 657 -14.91 -38.72 7.13
C GLY A 657 -14.32 -37.78 8.20
N GLN A 658 -14.88 -37.72 9.41
CA GLN A 658 -14.43 -36.86 10.50
C GLN A 658 -13.00 -37.19 10.96
N ILE A 659 -12.23 -36.16 11.32
CA ILE A 659 -10.99 -36.29 12.11
C ILE A 659 -11.27 -35.83 13.54
N ASP A 660 -11.17 -36.74 14.51
CA ASP A 660 -11.34 -36.43 15.94
C ASP A 660 -9.98 -36.46 16.65
N ILE A 661 -9.53 -35.31 17.16
CA ILE A 661 -8.19 -35.10 17.70
C ILE A 661 -8.25 -35.03 19.23
N GLN A 662 -7.60 -36.01 19.88
CA GLN A 662 -7.40 -36.09 21.34
C GLN A 662 -5.94 -36.02 21.77
N ASP A 663 -4.99 -36.24 20.86
CA ASP A 663 -3.58 -36.06 21.14
C ASP A 663 -3.16 -34.59 20.97
N SER A 664 -2.54 -34.02 22.01
CA SER A 664 -2.00 -32.66 21.98
C SER A 664 -0.92 -32.49 20.91
N TYR A 665 -0.66 -31.26 20.46
CA TYR A 665 0.37 -30.92 19.46
C TYR A 665 0.19 -31.54 18.06
N THR A 666 -0.88 -32.30 17.82
CA THR A 666 -1.22 -32.86 16.50
C THR A 666 -1.28 -31.76 15.44
N ARG A 667 -0.73 -32.05 14.25
CA ARG A 667 -0.77 -31.16 13.08
C ARG A 667 -1.56 -31.79 11.95
N VAL A 668 -2.46 -31.02 11.32
CA VAL A 668 -3.22 -31.42 10.13
C VAL A 668 -3.10 -30.34 9.07
N GLU A 669 -2.57 -30.70 7.90
CA GLU A 669 -2.22 -29.72 6.88
C GLU A 669 -2.55 -30.14 5.44
N TRP A 670 -2.87 -29.18 4.58
CA TRP A 670 -3.02 -29.35 3.13
C TRP A 670 -4.17 -30.27 2.66
N LEU A 671 -5.08 -30.64 3.54
CA LEU A 671 -6.18 -31.54 3.21
C LEU A 671 -7.35 -30.79 2.57
N GLU A 672 -7.80 -31.28 1.43
CA GLU A 672 -9.16 -31.01 0.93
C GLU A 672 -10.12 -32.04 1.53
N MET A 673 -11.12 -31.55 2.29
CA MET A 673 -12.14 -32.34 2.96
C MET A 673 -13.53 -31.90 2.48
N THR A 674 -14.35 -32.86 2.03
CA THR A 674 -15.67 -32.54 1.45
C THR A 674 -16.74 -33.56 1.78
N ARG A 675 -18.02 -33.18 1.69
CA ARG A 675 -19.19 -34.07 1.84
C ARG A 675 -19.20 -34.86 3.16
N ILE A 676 -18.59 -34.32 4.20
CA ILE A 676 -18.76 -34.83 5.57
C ILE A 676 -20.04 -34.18 6.08
N ARG A 677 -21.03 -34.98 6.49
CA ARG A 677 -22.37 -34.51 6.86
C ARG A 677 -22.85 -35.21 8.12
N SER A 678 -23.79 -34.58 8.82
CA SER A 678 -24.32 -35.14 10.07
C SER A 678 -25.18 -36.38 9.84
N ASP A 679 -25.23 -37.24 10.84
CA ASP A 679 -26.22 -38.32 10.97
C ASP A 679 -27.50 -37.86 11.72
N GLY A 680 -27.64 -36.56 11.98
CA GLY A 680 -28.76 -35.93 12.70
C GLY A 680 -28.41 -35.39 14.09
N ASN A 681 -27.13 -35.30 14.44
CA ASN A 681 -26.62 -34.79 15.72
C ASN A 681 -25.68 -33.58 15.53
N ASP A 682 -25.23 -32.96 16.62
CA ASP A 682 -24.21 -31.89 16.60
C ASP A 682 -22.87 -32.46 16.12
N ALA A 683 -22.67 -32.49 14.80
CA ALA A 683 -21.56 -33.15 14.08
C ALA A 683 -20.49 -32.13 13.66
N ASP A 684 -19.33 -32.60 13.19
CA ASP A 684 -18.25 -31.74 12.72
C ASP A 684 -17.32 -32.45 11.73
N THR A 685 -16.63 -31.67 10.89
CA THR A 685 -15.64 -32.24 9.96
C THR A 685 -14.31 -32.52 10.67
N ILE A 686 -13.93 -31.66 11.61
CA ILE A 686 -12.80 -31.85 12.52
C ILE A 686 -13.25 -31.52 13.96
N GLN A 687 -12.95 -32.43 14.89
CA GLN A 687 -13.13 -32.22 16.32
C GLN A 687 -11.78 -32.09 17.02
N VAL A 688 -11.69 -31.18 17.98
CA VAL A 688 -10.61 -31.14 18.98
C VAL A 688 -11.23 -31.23 20.36
N ARG A 689 -10.82 -32.22 21.16
CA ARG A 689 -11.29 -32.41 22.54
C ARG A 689 -10.19 -33.06 23.37
N ASP A 690 -10.03 -32.65 24.62
CA ASP A 690 -8.98 -33.16 25.51
C ASP A 690 -7.54 -33.04 24.97
N ALA A 691 -7.35 -32.19 23.95
CA ALA A 691 -6.09 -31.93 23.28
C ALA A 691 -5.74 -30.44 23.30
N SER A 692 -4.46 -30.12 23.49
CA SER A 692 -3.94 -28.76 23.49
C SER A 692 -2.86 -28.53 22.43
N ASN A 693 -2.71 -27.29 21.96
CA ASN A 693 -1.71 -26.87 20.98
C ASN A 693 -1.80 -27.59 19.62
N VAL A 694 -3.01 -27.98 19.21
CA VAL A 694 -3.25 -28.56 17.88
C VAL A 694 -3.08 -27.48 16.80
N LEU A 695 -2.47 -27.83 15.67
CA LEU A 695 -2.31 -26.94 14.52
C LEU A 695 -3.08 -27.50 13.31
N LEU A 696 -4.03 -26.71 12.83
CA LEU A 696 -4.82 -26.95 11.63
C LEU A 696 -4.43 -25.86 10.64
N GLN A 697 -3.79 -26.20 9.52
CA GLN A 697 -3.36 -25.16 8.57
C GLN A 697 -3.45 -25.57 7.10
N TYR A 698 -3.65 -24.60 6.21
CA TYR A 698 -3.79 -24.89 4.78
C TYR A 698 -4.89 -25.92 4.51
N LEU A 699 -6.02 -25.84 5.21
CA LEU A 699 -7.13 -26.76 5.01
C LEU A 699 -8.15 -26.15 4.05
N LEU A 700 -8.74 -27.01 3.22
CA LEU A 700 -9.84 -26.67 2.34
C LEU A 700 -11.04 -27.54 2.70
N ILE A 701 -11.96 -27.01 3.51
CA ILE A 701 -13.14 -27.72 4.00
C ILE A 701 -14.37 -27.15 3.31
N HIS A 702 -15.10 -27.96 2.54
CA HIS A 702 -16.26 -27.48 1.80
C HIS A 702 -17.37 -28.49 1.60
N ASN A 703 -18.56 -28.01 1.22
CA ASN A 703 -19.71 -28.84 0.88
C ASN A 703 -20.06 -29.82 2.00
N PHE A 704 -20.13 -29.26 3.20
CA PHE A 704 -20.59 -29.94 4.40
C PHE A 704 -21.99 -29.45 4.83
N ASP A 705 -22.66 -28.61 4.04
CA ASP A 705 -24.10 -28.35 4.20
C ASP A 705 -24.90 -29.66 4.04
N ASP A 706 -25.76 -29.94 5.02
CA ASP A 706 -26.66 -31.09 5.04
C ASP A 706 -28.16 -30.72 5.12
N GLY A 707 -28.47 -29.42 5.15
CA GLY A 707 -29.81 -28.85 5.23
C GLY A 707 -30.49 -29.02 6.60
N SER A 708 -29.87 -29.72 7.55
CA SER A 708 -30.36 -29.91 8.91
C SER A 708 -29.77 -28.93 9.92
N ASN A 709 -28.79 -28.11 9.49
CA ASN A 709 -28.15 -27.10 10.33
C ASN A 709 -27.50 -27.72 11.57
N SER A 710 -26.81 -28.85 11.40
CA SER A 710 -26.32 -29.68 12.51
C SER A 710 -24.83 -30.02 12.47
N ILE A 711 -24.12 -29.60 11.43
CA ILE A 711 -22.68 -29.82 11.29
C ILE A 711 -21.86 -28.53 11.33
N VAL A 712 -20.61 -28.65 11.77
CA VAL A 712 -19.62 -27.56 11.92
C VAL A 712 -18.37 -27.92 11.11
N GLY A 713 -17.66 -26.93 10.56
CA GLY A 713 -16.34 -27.15 9.97
C GLY A 713 -15.37 -27.70 11.04
N VAL A 714 -14.92 -26.84 11.95
CA VAL A 714 -14.02 -27.20 13.05
C VAL A 714 -14.68 -26.95 14.40
N LYS A 715 -14.72 -27.96 15.26
CA LYS A 715 -15.34 -27.90 16.58
C LYS A 715 -14.32 -28.10 17.71
N GLY A 716 -14.27 -27.17 18.65
CA GLY A 716 -13.55 -27.35 19.91
C GLY A 716 -14.48 -27.63 21.08
N GLN A 717 -14.20 -28.70 21.81
CA GLN A 717 -14.94 -29.09 23.02
C GLN A 717 -14.13 -28.82 24.30
N ALA A 718 -14.36 -29.62 25.35
CA ALA A 718 -13.65 -29.48 26.62
C ALA A 718 -12.15 -29.64 26.44
N ASN A 719 -11.39 -28.72 27.05
CA ASN A 719 -9.94 -28.70 27.10
C ASN A 719 -9.27 -28.59 25.71
N ALA A 720 -10.03 -28.27 24.68
CA ALA A 720 -9.54 -28.06 23.33
C ALA A 720 -8.71 -26.77 23.25
N SER A 721 -7.51 -26.85 22.67
CA SER A 721 -6.74 -25.68 22.25
C SER A 721 -6.15 -25.92 20.87
N PHE A 722 -6.57 -25.13 19.88
CA PHE A 722 -6.07 -25.24 18.52
C PHE A 722 -5.88 -23.90 17.82
N THR A 723 -4.97 -23.89 16.83
CA THR A 723 -4.83 -22.80 15.86
C THR A 723 -5.31 -23.28 14.50
N LEU A 724 -6.24 -22.54 13.89
CA LEU A 724 -6.66 -22.68 12.49
C LEU A 724 -6.03 -21.55 11.68
N ARG A 725 -5.28 -21.89 10.62
CA ARG A 725 -4.48 -20.93 9.87
C ARG A 725 -4.54 -21.14 8.36
N ASN A 726 -4.52 -20.07 7.56
CA ASN A 726 -4.41 -20.18 6.09
C ASN A 726 -5.42 -21.16 5.48
N SER A 727 -6.60 -21.25 6.08
CA SER A 727 -7.59 -22.27 5.75
C SER A 727 -8.83 -21.64 5.16
N LEU A 728 -9.44 -22.36 4.22
CA LEU A 728 -10.67 -21.99 3.56
C LEU A 728 -11.77 -22.93 4.03
N ILE A 729 -12.85 -22.38 4.56
CA ILE A 729 -14.02 -23.14 5.02
C ILE A 729 -15.28 -22.52 4.43
N TYR A 730 -15.99 -23.25 3.57
CA TYR A 730 -17.19 -22.70 2.92
C TYR A 730 -18.27 -23.75 2.62
N ASP A 731 -19.48 -23.31 2.24
CA ASP A 731 -20.61 -24.19 1.88
C ASP A 731 -20.93 -25.19 3.01
N GLY A 732 -21.42 -24.64 4.13
CA GLY A 732 -21.56 -25.36 5.40
C GLY A 732 -22.75 -24.92 6.25
N ASP A 733 -22.99 -25.65 7.35
CA ASP A 733 -24.20 -25.51 8.19
C ASP A 733 -24.08 -24.48 9.35
N THR A 734 -23.70 -24.97 10.53
CA THR A 734 -23.90 -24.27 11.82
C THR A 734 -22.86 -23.20 12.04
N ALA A 735 -21.61 -23.56 11.79
CA ALA A 735 -20.51 -22.63 11.77
C ALA A 735 -19.28 -23.21 11.06
N ALA A 736 -18.41 -22.34 10.57
CA ALA A 736 -17.10 -22.77 10.11
C ALA A 736 -16.22 -23.16 11.30
N VAL A 737 -16.25 -22.38 12.39
CA VAL A 737 -15.58 -22.71 13.65
C VAL A 737 -16.52 -22.51 14.83
N ARG A 738 -16.65 -23.51 15.70
CA ARG A 738 -17.49 -23.45 16.90
C ARG A 738 -16.76 -23.94 18.15
N MET A 739 -16.86 -23.16 19.23
CA MET A 739 -16.31 -23.53 20.55
C MET A 739 -17.43 -23.79 21.55
N THR A 740 -17.64 -25.05 21.95
CA THR A 740 -18.80 -25.49 22.73
C THR A 740 -18.56 -25.65 24.23
N SER A 741 -17.31 -25.53 24.69
CA SER A 741 -16.96 -25.64 26.11
C SER A 741 -16.19 -24.43 26.60
N SER A 742 -16.45 -24.01 27.84
CA SER A 742 -15.77 -22.89 28.48
C SER A 742 -14.28 -23.11 28.76
N SER A 743 -13.81 -24.36 28.74
CA SER A 743 -12.38 -24.68 28.81
C SER A 743 -11.71 -24.75 27.44
N GLY A 744 -12.46 -24.57 26.34
CA GLY A 744 -11.95 -24.60 24.99
C GLY A 744 -11.50 -23.22 24.50
N THR A 745 -10.40 -23.17 23.76
CA THR A 745 -9.91 -21.99 23.05
C THR A 745 -9.52 -22.31 21.61
N ALA A 746 -9.76 -21.37 20.69
CA ALA A 746 -9.30 -21.43 19.31
C ALA A 746 -8.63 -20.12 18.90
N THR A 747 -7.63 -20.23 18.03
CA THR A 747 -7.00 -19.09 17.37
C THR A 747 -7.18 -19.24 15.87
N VAL A 748 -7.85 -18.29 15.22
CA VAL A 748 -8.10 -18.28 13.78
C VAL A 748 -7.26 -17.16 13.15
N GLN A 749 -6.40 -17.52 12.21
CA GLN A 749 -5.42 -16.63 11.60
C GLN A 749 -5.48 -16.74 10.09
N ASN A 750 -5.50 -15.60 9.36
CA ASN A 750 -5.42 -15.59 7.90
C ASN A 750 -6.31 -16.67 7.28
N SER A 751 -7.57 -16.74 7.67
CA SER A 751 -8.48 -17.79 7.19
C SER A 751 -9.66 -17.14 6.48
N THR A 752 -10.19 -17.82 5.47
CA THR A 752 -11.33 -17.33 4.68
C THR A 752 -12.52 -18.23 4.90
N ILE A 753 -13.60 -17.66 5.41
CA ILE A 753 -14.87 -18.33 5.72
C ILE A 753 -15.96 -17.73 4.86
N TYR A 754 -16.76 -18.58 4.21
CA TYR A 754 -17.82 -18.12 3.32
C TYR A 754 -19.04 -19.03 3.35
N ASP A 755 -20.24 -18.46 3.27
CA ASP A 755 -21.47 -19.21 2.99
C ASP A 755 -21.76 -20.34 4.00
N MET A 756 -21.69 -20.02 5.30
CA MET A 756 -22.31 -20.87 6.31
C MET A 756 -23.78 -20.51 6.43
N ASP A 757 -24.66 -21.50 6.56
CA ASP A 757 -26.10 -21.34 6.75
C ASP A 757 -26.45 -20.49 7.99
N ARG A 758 -25.55 -20.45 8.99
CA ARG A 758 -25.72 -19.65 10.20
C ARG A 758 -24.58 -18.68 10.46
N ARG A 759 -23.44 -19.15 10.98
CA ARG A 759 -22.39 -18.27 11.54
C ARG A 759 -21.02 -18.56 10.94
N GLY A 760 -20.14 -17.57 10.81
CA GLY A 760 -18.75 -17.85 10.47
C GLY A 760 -17.99 -18.41 11.67
N LEU A 761 -17.66 -17.55 12.62
CA LEU A 761 -17.07 -17.92 13.91
C LEU A 761 -18.11 -17.90 15.03
N TYR A 762 -18.17 -18.94 15.87
CA TYR A 762 -19.20 -19.07 16.90
C TYR A 762 -18.66 -19.48 18.28
N GLU A 763 -18.62 -18.52 19.21
CA GLU A 763 -18.33 -18.75 20.63
C GLU A 763 -19.57 -19.18 21.43
N ASP A 764 -20.02 -20.41 21.21
CA ASP A 764 -21.17 -20.96 21.93
C ASP A 764 -20.93 -20.97 23.46
N ASN A 765 -19.77 -21.46 23.89
CA ASN A 765 -19.37 -21.44 25.30
C ASN A 765 -17.86 -21.26 25.53
N GLY A 766 -17.02 -21.45 24.52
CA GLY A 766 -15.57 -21.24 24.60
C GLY A 766 -15.11 -19.88 24.09
N THR A 767 -13.80 -19.78 23.83
CA THR A 767 -13.14 -18.53 23.38
C THR A 767 -12.55 -18.72 21.98
N ILE A 768 -12.76 -17.76 21.08
CA ILE A 768 -12.17 -17.71 19.74
C ILE A 768 -11.45 -16.38 19.56
N HIS A 769 -10.14 -16.43 19.38
CA HIS A 769 -9.35 -15.27 18.96
C HIS A 769 -9.23 -15.29 17.43
N ALA A 770 -9.52 -14.18 16.76
CA ALA A 770 -9.48 -14.09 15.31
C ALA A 770 -8.63 -12.90 14.86
N ILE A 771 -7.69 -13.14 13.95
CA ILE A 771 -6.87 -12.09 13.33
C ILE A 771 -6.69 -12.35 11.84
N ASN A 772 -6.66 -11.29 11.03
CA ASN A 772 -6.55 -11.38 9.57
C ASN A 772 -7.60 -12.32 8.94
N THR A 773 -8.75 -12.50 9.57
CA THR A 773 -9.75 -13.49 9.15
C THR A 773 -10.87 -12.82 8.37
N ILE A 774 -11.23 -13.40 7.23
CA ILE A 774 -12.41 -12.98 6.46
C ILE A 774 -13.53 -13.98 6.75
N ALA A 775 -14.69 -13.50 7.20
CA ALA A 775 -15.91 -14.30 7.24
C ALA A 775 -17.03 -13.52 6.56
N MET A 776 -17.69 -14.11 5.56
CA MET A 776 -18.74 -13.43 4.79
C MET A 776 -19.88 -14.35 4.39
N GLY A 777 -21.06 -13.79 4.16
CA GLY A 777 -22.19 -14.56 3.66
C GLY A 777 -22.80 -15.50 4.70
N ASN A 778 -22.62 -15.22 6.00
CA ASN A 778 -23.16 -16.05 7.08
C ASN A 778 -24.42 -15.37 7.66
N PRO A 779 -25.65 -15.82 7.36
CA PRO A 779 -26.88 -15.05 7.58
C PRO A 779 -27.20 -14.68 9.04
N THR A 780 -26.68 -15.43 10.02
CA THR A 780 -26.88 -15.12 11.44
C THR A 780 -25.83 -14.14 11.97
N SER A 781 -24.55 -14.35 11.64
CA SER A 781 -23.44 -13.47 12.01
C SER A 781 -22.15 -13.97 11.37
N ASP A 782 -21.35 -13.10 10.78
CA ASP A 782 -20.02 -13.49 10.28
C ASP A 782 -19.06 -13.84 11.45
N PHE A 783 -19.12 -13.04 12.51
CA PHE A 783 -18.37 -13.19 13.76
C PHE A 783 -19.33 -13.14 14.94
N SER A 784 -19.49 -14.25 15.64
CA SER A 784 -20.19 -14.32 16.93
C SER A 784 -19.16 -14.54 18.04
N VAL A 785 -18.26 -13.55 18.16
CA VAL A 785 -17.14 -13.50 19.12
C VAL A 785 -17.43 -12.40 20.14
N SER A 786 -17.32 -12.74 21.42
CA SER A 786 -17.65 -11.88 22.56
C SER A 786 -16.66 -11.99 23.72
N ARG A 787 -15.91 -13.10 23.80
CA ARG A 787 -14.92 -13.41 24.83
C ARG A 787 -13.51 -13.29 24.29
N GLY A 788 -13.27 -13.76 23.06
CA GLY A 788 -11.97 -13.73 22.41
C GLY A 788 -11.64 -12.39 21.77
N ASN A 789 -10.38 -12.27 21.35
CA ASN A 789 -9.85 -11.04 20.78
C ASN A 789 -10.00 -11.05 19.26
N GLU A 790 -10.37 -9.91 18.70
CA GLU A 790 -10.46 -9.70 17.26
C GLU A 790 -9.57 -8.54 16.81
N SER A 791 -8.95 -8.65 15.65
CA SER A 791 -8.28 -7.54 14.97
C SER A 791 -8.04 -7.87 13.49
N TYR A 792 -8.02 -6.85 12.63
CA TYR A 792 -7.76 -6.98 11.19
C TYR A 792 -8.65 -8.04 10.52
N ASN A 793 -9.90 -8.16 10.95
CA ASN A 793 -10.86 -9.11 10.41
C ASN A 793 -11.80 -8.44 9.41
N MET A 794 -12.42 -9.21 8.52
CA MET A 794 -13.39 -8.68 7.55
C MET A 794 -14.73 -9.40 7.63
N SER A 795 -15.81 -8.62 7.72
CA SER A 795 -17.19 -9.11 7.69
C SER A 795 -18.02 -8.47 6.57
N SER A 796 -19.02 -9.23 6.12
CA SER A 796 -20.07 -8.74 5.24
C SER A 796 -21.20 -8.01 5.97
N ASP A 797 -21.35 -8.27 7.27
CA ASP A 797 -22.22 -7.55 8.19
C ASP A 797 -21.41 -6.59 9.10
N SER A 798 -21.95 -6.22 10.26
CA SER A 798 -21.28 -5.34 11.23
C SER A 798 -20.50 -6.08 12.32
N SER A 799 -20.29 -7.39 12.19
CA SER A 799 -19.90 -8.22 13.33
C SER A 799 -18.40 -8.30 13.57
N ALA A 800 -17.55 -8.09 12.54
CA ALA A 800 -16.10 -8.08 12.76
C ALA A 800 -15.71 -6.90 13.66
N SER A 801 -14.98 -7.17 14.73
CA SER A 801 -14.61 -6.16 15.72
C SER A 801 -13.09 -6.00 15.87
N GLY A 802 -12.65 -5.02 16.67
CA GLY A 802 -11.24 -4.78 16.96
C GLY A 802 -10.48 -3.95 15.91
N THR A 803 -9.22 -3.64 16.25
CA THR A 803 -8.35 -2.74 15.48
C THR A 803 -8.16 -3.25 14.05
N GLY A 804 -8.27 -2.37 13.05
CA GLY A 804 -8.00 -2.70 11.65
C GLY A 804 -9.11 -3.51 10.96
N SER A 805 -10.17 -3.90 11.67
CA SER A 805 -11.24 -4.71 11.09
C SER A 805 -12.14 -3.91 10.14
N LEU A 806 -12.58 -4.57 9.07
CA LEU A 806 -13.37 -4.02 7.98
C LEU A 806 -14.76 -4.65 7.97
N THR A 807 -15.79 -3.86 8.26
CA THR A 807 -17.19 -4.32 8.29
C THR A 807 -17.96 -3.88 7.05
N ASN A 808 -19.14 -4.49 6.86
CA ASN A 808 -20.11 -4.19 5.81
C ASN A 808 -19.51 -4.25 4.41
N LYS A 809 -18.63 -5.23 4.16
CA LYS A 809 -18.01 -5.47 2.85
C LYS A 809 -18.84 -6.45 2.03
N SER A 810 -18.59 -6.54 0.74
CA SER A 810 -19.25 -7.53 -0.12
C SER A 810 -18.27 -8.63 -0.50
N ALA A 811 -18.65 -9.89 -0.33
CA ALA A 811 -17.89 -11.05 -0.80
C ALA A 811 -17.60 -10.96 -2.31
N SER A 812 -18.58 -10.50 -3.09
CA SER A 812 -18.42 -10.28 -4.54
C SER A 812 -17.39 -9.21 -4.89
N ALA A 813 -16.99 -8.35 -3.94
CA ALA A 813 -15.93 -7.37 -4.12
C ALA A 813 -14.56 -7.89 -3.68
N GLN A 814 -14.49 -8.97 -2.89
CA GLN A 814 -13.24 -9.54 -2.40
C GLN A 814 -12.75 -10.67 -3.30
N PHE A 815 -13.63 -11.58 -3.69
CA PHE A 815 -13.24 -12.88 -4.26
C PHE A 815 -13.37 -12.95 -5.78
N GLN A 816 -12.59 -13.84 -6.40
CA GLN A 816 -12.67 -14.13 -7.84
C GLN A 816 -14.00 -14.75 -8.25
N SER A 817 -14.52 -15.71 -7.49
CA SER A 817 -15.83 -16.33 -7.71
C SER A 817 -16.50 -16.69 -6.39
N ILE A 818 -17.77 -16.31 -6.26
CA ILE A 818 -18.66 -16.72 -5.16
C ILE A 818 -19.85 -17.55 -5.66
N ALA A 819 -19.74 -18.06 -6.89
CA ALA A 819 -20.82 -18.83 -7.50
C ALA A 819 -20.83 -20.25 -6.94
N SER A 820 -21.96 -20.65 -6.36
CA SER A 820 -22.15 -21.97 -5.74
C SER A 820 -21.65 -23.13 -6.61
N GLY A 821 -20.79 -23.97 -6.05
CA GLY A 821 -20.15 -25.12 -6.73
C GLY A 821 -18.99 -24.76 -7.68
N SER A 822 -18.56 -23.51 -7.67
CA SER A 822 -17.41 -22.98 -8.44
C SER A 822 -16.74 -21.82 -7.69
N GLU A 823 -16.75 -21.89 -6.37
CA GLU A 823 -16.14 -20.93 -5.47
C GLU A 823 -14.65 -20.84 -5.74
N ASN A 824 -14.17 -19.61 -5.88
CA ASN A 824 -12.77 -19.29 -5.90
C ASN A 824 -12.57 -18.06 -5.02
N LEU A 825 -12.22 -18.34 -3.76
CA LEU A 825 -12.09 -17.33 -2.71
C LEU A 825 -10.69 -16.72 -2.66
N HIS A 826 -9.89 -16.86 -3.72
CA HIS A 826 -8.72 -16.01 -3.91
C HIS A 826 -9.19 -14.57 -4.04
N LEU A 827 -8.40 -13.66 -3.49
CA LEU A 827 -8.59 -12.25 -3.62
C LEU A 827 -8.45 -11.83 -5.08
N LYS A 828 -9.09 -10.71 -5.42
CA LYS A 828 -8.94 -10.08 -6.73
C LYS A 828 -8.36 -8.68 -6.60
N ALA A 829 -7.86 -8.16 -7.72
CA ALA A 829 -7.39 -6.78 -7.82
C ALA A 829 -8.38 -5.78 -7.21
N GLY A 830 -7.89 -4.98 -6.25
CA GLY A 830 -8.68 -3.93 -5.60
C GLY A 830 -9.64 -4.44 -4.52
N ALA A 831 -9.54 -5.70 -4.10
CA ALA A 831 -10.21 -6.18 -2.90
C ALA A 831 -9.86 -5.28 -1.71
N ASN A 832 -10.81 -5.11 -0.79
CA ASN A 832 -10.57 -4.35 0.44
C ASN A 832 -9.65 -5.10 1.40
N ALA A 833 -9.54 -6.42 1.26
CA ALA A 833 -8.65 -7.28 2.04
C ALA A 833 -7.17 -7.11 1.66
N TYR A 834 -6.91 -6.51 0.49
CA TYR A 834 -5.58 -6.31 -0.04
C TYR A 834 -4.80 -5.26 0.76
N ASN A 835 -3.59 -5.60 1.20
CA ASN A 835 -2.70 -4.83 2.08
C ASN A 835 -3.41 -4.31 3.35
N ALA A 836 -4.36 -5.08 3.89
CA ALA A 836 -5.19 -4.66 5.01
C ALA A 836 -5.00 -5.52 6.28
N GLY A 837 -4.17 -6.55 6.23
CA GLY A 837 -3.86 -7.43 7.36
C GLY A 837 -2.72 -6.94 8.25
N ALA A 838 -2.65 -7.49 9.45
CA ALA A 838 -1.50 -7.39 10.34
C ALA A 838 -0.36 -8.31 9.91
N ASP A 839 0.88 -7.92 10.17
CA ASP A 839 2.05 -8.76 9.96
C ASP A 839 2.12 -9.90 11.00
N LEU A 840 2.08 -11.14 10.52
CA LEU A 840 2.24 -12.37 11.32
C LEU A 840 3.50 -13.16 10.95
N SER A 841 4.49 -12.51 10.30
CA SER A 841 5.72 -13.14 9.80
C SER A 841 6.58 -13.82 10.86
N SER A 842 6.42 -13.45 12.13
CA SER A 842 7.04 -14.17 13.26
C SER A 842 6.46 -15.56 13.50
N SER A 843 5.34 -15.90 12.84
CA SER A 843 4.58 -17.12 13.06
C SER A 843 4.47 -18.02 11.84
N PHE A 844 4.37 -17.45 10.63
CA PHE A 844 4.41 -18.14 9.34
C PHE A 844 4.63 -17.13 8.22
N THR A 845 4.95 -17.61 7.02
CA THR A 845 5.23 -16.72 5.87
C THR A 845 4.46 -17.06 4.61
N ASP A 846 3.98 -18.29 4.45
CA ASP A 846 3.34 -18.71 3.20
C ASP A 846 1.82 -18.75 3.35
N ASP A 847 1.09 -18.69 2.24
CA ASP A 847 -0.37 -18.68 2.19
C ASP A 847 -0.97 -20.02 1.67
N THR A 848 -2.25 -20.02 1.30
CA THR A 848 -2.97 -21.23 0.87
C THR A 848 -2.52 -21.86 -0.45
N ASP A 849 -1.75 -21.16 -1.29
CA ASP A 849 -1.18 -21.71 -2.53
C ASP A 849 0.35 -21.69 -2.53
N SER A 850 0.94 -21.50 -1.34
CA SER A 850 2.38 -21.44 -1.07
C SER A 850 3.07 -20.18 -1.61
N GLU A 851 2.34 -19.10 -1.86
CA GLU A 851 2.91 -17.78 -2.07
C GLU A 851 3.37 -17.16 -0.73
N SER A 852 4.51 -16.48 -0.76
CA SER A 852 5.09 -15.84 0.43
C SER A 852 4.46 -14.47 0.70
N ARG A 853 4.28 -14.16 1.98
CA ARG A 853 3.70 -12.94 2.53
C ARG A 853 4.75 -12.02 3.20
N PRO A 854 4.58 -10.69 3.15
CA PRO A 854 3.69 -10.00 2.21
C PRO A 854 4.31 -10.03 0.81
N LYS A 855 3.47 -10.12 -0.23
CA LYS A 855 3.93 -9.97 -1.62
C LYS A 855 4.29 -8.51 -1.94
N PHE A 856 3.66 -7.59 -1.20
CA PHE A 856 3.89 -6.15 -1.28
C PHE A 856 4.32 -5.58 0.08
N THR A 857 3.67 -4.50 0.55
CA THR A 857 4.10 -3.74 1.72
C THR A 857 3.45 -4.19 3.02
N VAL A 858 2.25 -4.77 2.95
CA VAL A 858 1.44 -5.20 4.10
C VAL A 858 0.81 -6.54 3.74
N TRP A 859 0.54 -7.37 4.74
CA TRP A 859 -0.16 -8.64 4.57
C TRP A 859 -1.59 -8.42 4.10
N ASP A 860 -2.16 -9.40 3.40
CA ASP A 860 -3.58 -9.46 3.12
C ASP A 860 -4.38 -10.09 4.28
N MET A 861 -5.66 -9.73 4.36
CA MET A 861 -6.63 -10.49 5.18
C MET A 861 -7.07 -11.75 4.42
N GLY A 862 -7.32 -12.85 5.14
CA GLY A 862 -7.78 -14.11 4.58
C GLY A 862 -6.65 -15.10 4.31
N ALA A 863 -7.02 -16.27 3.77
CA ALA A 863 -6.12 -17.40 3.49
C ALA A 863 -5.20 -17.21 2.28
N ASP A 864 -5.56 -16.29 1.40
CA ASP A 864 -4.87 -15.97 0.15
C ASP A 864 -4.07 -14.67 0.27
N GLU A 865 -2.98 -14.55 -0.49
CA GLU A 865 -2.21 -13.32 -0.71
C GLU A 865 -2.25 -12.95 -2.21
N TYR A 866 -2.72 -11.74 -2.52
CA TYR A 866 -2.96 -11.29 -3.90
C TYR A 866 -1.71 -10.82 -4.66
#